data_AF-B1ZY85-F1
#
_entry.id   AF-B1ZY85-F1
#
_cell.length_a   1.000
_cell.length_b   1.000
_cell.length_c   1.000
_cell.angle_alpha   90.00
_cell.angle_beta   90.00
_cell.angle_gamma   90.00
#
_symmetry.space_group_name_H-M   'P 1'
#
loop_
_entity.id
_entity.type
_entity.pdbx_description
1 polymer ?
#
loop_
_entity_poly.entity_id
_entity_poly.type
_entity_poly.pdbx_seq_one_letter_code
_entity_poly.pdbx_strand_id
1 'polypeptide(L)'
;MRLTLNLLAALATFAVVPLTTRAADSYANAPIKDPVYIGAEACAECHDNAATGAQYRKWRTTAHARAYENLSMPESQEITRLSGITEAPLKSRMCLGCHATASDEEDWRRDDGFRLEDGMQCEMCHGPGSEYATKEIMKDREQAMKRGLLMLTKDDCLRCHRPKGSHDMVLKGRKPFNLDEAWQAIAHPIPKGKQAVLAAASASPPTSAQPTAAPATPPARPAPPLHVEPTYKNPLNLALSPDNRELWVACEQAGTIAVVDTATRTKALEFQVGGQPTEIAFTPDGRRAFVSNRLDDTVSVVDVATHQVTATIEVGDEPHGVLVDREGKHLYVLNTSIDNVSVIDLASLQEVKRLSASRSPWDLALSPDGQTIVVTNVLSRYTGDRNPSLSELTVIDTARAVVKDRITVPGANLLEGIAWHPSGEYAVFTELRTKNLVPMTRINHGWTITNGLGLLWADGTVDQVLLDQNDICFPDPTDIAITPDGRLAVVTSSSSDRVAVVDLQKLTALLKSAPPEERTRVIPNHTGKPAEFVVAYIPVHTTPRGITCSADGATAFVASKLDDSVTVIDLRQLAVAARVDLGGPSEVTMHRRGERLFHSADIAFRRQFSCSTCHPDGHIDNLAYSIEDSGVGMNPVDNRTLRGIADTAPFKWSGVNPSLKRQCGARLAVFITRIQPFTPAQLEDLHDYLCSIPRPPNRYRALGQDLTEAQRRGQAIFERTRRNDGSLIPPEGRCATCHPAPLYTDGRLHDVGTKFALDRDGKFDPPHLMNIYDSAPYLHNGIARTLEEIWTVYNPDDRHGVTNDMTKDQLNDLVEYLKTL
;
A
#
# COMPACT_ATOMS: atom_id res chain seq x y z
N MET A 1 50.49 8.69 -26.82
CA MET A 1 50.17 9.21 -28.17
C MET A 1 48.66 9.39 -28.32
N ARG A 2 48.20 10.10 -29.36
CA ARG A 2 46.79 10.38 -29.72
C ARG A 2 46.62 10.18 -31.25
N LEU A 3 45.36 10.22 -31.72
CA LEU A 3 44.90 10.45 -33.12
C LEU A 3 45.03 9.25 -34.10
N THR A 4 44.17 9.03 -35.12
CA THR A 4 42.68 9.12 -35.28
C THR A 4 42.29 8.90 -36.76
N LEU A 5 41.14 8.26 -37.03
CA LEU A 5 40.38 8.26 -38.32
C LEU A 5 41.15 7.62 -39.53
N ASN A 6 40.57 7.13 -40.63
CA ASN A 6 39.19 6.85 -41.11
C ASN A 6 39.27 5.63 -42.11
N LEU A 7 38.31 5.16 -42.92
CA LEU A 7 36.99 5.60 -43.43
C LEU A 7 36.09 4.36 -43.75
N LEU A 8 34.93 4.57 -44.39
CA LEU A 8 33.98 3.56 -44.90
C LEU A 8 34.46 2.69 -46.10
N ALA A 9 33.92 1.47 -46.24
CA ALA A 9 33.04 1.09 -47.38
C ALA A 9 32.54 -0.39 -47.35
N ALA A 10 31.25 -0.61 -47.07
CA ALA A 10 30.46 -1.77 -47.53
C ALA A 10 28.95 -1.52 -47.24
N LEU A 11 28.07 -1.80 -48.20
CA LEU A 11 26.62 -1.55 -48.07
C LEU A 11 25.80 -2.63 -48.82
N ALA A 12 24.54 -2.78 -48.41
CA ALA A 12 23.46 -3.52 -49.07
C ALA A 12 23.59 -5.05 -49.24
N THR A 13 22.84 -5.80 -48.42
CA THR A 13 21.82 -6.73 -48.95
C THR A 13 20.77 -7.08 -47.89
N PHE A 14 19.59 -6.47 -47.98
CA PHE A 14 18.38 -6.94 -47.28
C PHE A 14 17.48 -7.62 -48.33
N ALA A 15 17.06 -8.85 -48.07
CA ALA A 15 16.18 -9.58 -48.97
C ALA A 15 14.71 -9.22 -48.71
N VAL A 16 14.00 -8.81 -49.76
CA VAL A 16 12.55 -8.56 -49.70
C VAL A 16 11.81 -9.86 -49.98
N VAL A 17 10.97 -10.29 -49.04
CA VAL A 17 10.01 -11.39 -49.24
C VAL A 17 8.64 -10.77 -49.56
N PRO A 18 8.02 -11.07 -50.71
CA PRO A 18 6.72 -10.49 -51.08
C PRO A 18 5.58 -11.18 -50.32
N LEU A 19 4.65 -10.39 -49.77
CA LEU A 19 3.35 -10.91 -49.33
C LEU A 19 2.54 -11.35 -50.56
N THR A 20 2.15 -12.62 -50.60
CA THR A 20 1.12 -13.10 -51.53
C THR A 20 -0.23 -13.14 -50.82
N THR A 21 -1.28 -12.70 -51.52
CA THR A 21 -2.62 -12.58 -50.96
C THR A 21 -3.33 -13.93 -50.91
N ARG A 22 -3.81 -14.33 -49.72
CA ARG A 22 -4.82 -15.39 -49.60
C ARG A 22 -5.71 -15.21 -48.37
N ALA A 23 -6.66 -14.29 -48.48
CA ALA A 23 -7.80 -14.21 -47.57
C ALA A 23 -8.99 -14.98 -48.18
N ALA A 24 -9.27 -16.17 -47.63
CA ALA A 24 -10.52 -16.92 -47.78
C ALA A 24 -10.62 -17.97 -46.67
N ASP A 25 -11.84 -18.26 -46.22
CA ASP A 25 -12.25 -19.48 -45.51
C ASP A 25 -11.56 -19.80 -44.17
N SER A 26 -11.79 -18.97 -43.14
CA SER A 26 -11.79 -19.40 -41.72
C SER A 26 -12.40 -18.37 -40.74
N TYR A 27 -13.43 -17.61 -41.14
CA TYR A 27 -14.16 -16.71 -40.23
C TYR A 27 -15.19 -17.46 -39.35
N ALA A 28 -14.69 -18.20 -38.38
CA ALA A 28 -15.46 -18.69 -37.23
C ALA A 28 -14.57 -18.61 -35.97
N ASN A 29 -15.05 -17.91 -34.93
CA ASN A 29 -14.31 -17.64 -33.69
C ASN A 29 -13.02 -16.82 -33.86
N ALA A 30 -13.16 -15.55 -34.27
CA ALA A 30 -12.14 -14.54 -33.96
C ALA A 30 -12.21 -14.18 -32.45
N PRO A 31 -11.09 -13.79 -31.81
CA PRO A 31 -11.13 -13.23 -30.47
C PRO A 31 -11.92 -11.91 -30.46
N ILE A 32 -12.54 -11.59 -29.32
CA ILE A 32 -13.15 -10.28 -29.09
C ILE A 32 -12.03 -9.23 -29.18
N LYS A 33 -12.15 -8.28 -30.11
CA LYS A 33 -11.27 -7.10 -30.11
C LYS A 33 -11.68 -6.18 -28.97
N ASP A 34 -10.70 -5.49 -28.39
CA ASP A 34 -10.97 -4.32 -27.55
C ASP A 34 -11.88 -3.34 -28.32
N PRO A 35 -12.99 -2.85 -27.73
CA PRO A 35 -13.87 -1.91 -28.40
C PRO A 35 -13.16 -0.63 -28.82
N VAL A 36 -13.28 -0.27 -30.10
CA VAL A 36 -12.64 0.92 -30.69
C VAL A 36 -13.66 2.02 -30.98
N TYR A 37 -13.18 3.25 -30.98
CA TYR A 37 -13.93 4.45 -31.34
C TYR A 37 -14.03 4.56 -32.86
N ILE A 38 -15.24 4.40 -33.40
CA ILE A 38 -15.54 4.37 -34.84
C ILE A 38 -16.05 5.72 -35.38
N GLY A 39 -16.40 6.63 -34.49
CA GLY A 39 -16.71 8.02 -34.80
C GLY A 39 -18.19 8.32 -35.08
N ALA A 40 -18.48 9.62 -35.09
CA ALA A 40 -19.83 10.15 -35.26
C ALA A 40 -20.40 9.89 -36.67
N GLU A 41 -19.55 9.81 -37.71
CA GLU A 41 -20.01 9.52 -39.08
C GLU A 41 -20.47 8.06 -39.22
N ALA A 42 -19.82 7.08 -38.59
CA ALA A 42 -20.32 5.70 -38.52
C ALA A 42 -21.67 5.61 -37.78
N CYS A 43 -21.84 6.41 -36.72
CA CYS A 43 -23.14 6.54 -36.04
C CYS A 43 -24.25 7.11 -36.95
N ALA A 44 -23.91 7.89 -37.98
CA ALA A 44 -24.86 8.54 -38.87
C ALA A 44 -25.68 7.53 -39.71
N GLU A 45 -25.09 6.40 -40.09
CA GLU A 45 -25.75 5.38 -40.92
C GLU A 45 -27.09 4.89 -40.33
N CYS A 46 -27.15 4.82 -38.99
CA CYS A 46 -28.36 4.46 -38.24
C CYS A 46 -29.12 5.68 -37.68
N HIS A 47 -28.43 6.76 -37.33
CA HIS A 47 -29.03 7.91 -36.63
C HIS A 47 -29.41 9.10 -37.51
N ASP A 48 -29.16 9.07 -38.82
CA ASP A 48 -29.48 10.18 -39.74
C ASP A 48 -30.69 9.96 -40.66
N ASN A 49 -31.78 9.41 -40.13
CA ASN A 49 -33.03 9.20 -40.88
C ASN A 49 -34.27 9.68 -40.11
N ALA A 50 -35.39 9.81 -40.82
CA ALA A 50 -36.64 10.32 -40.25
C ALA A 50 -37.22 9.43 -39.14
N ALA A 51 -36.96 8.12 -39.16
CA ALA A 51 -37.48 7.18 -38.16
C ALA A 51 -36.76 7.29 -36.81
N THR A 52 -35.45 7.54 -36.82
CA THR A 52 -34.69 7.92 -35.61
C THR A 52 -34.81 9.40 -35.25
N GLY A 53 -35.54 10.19 -36.04
CA GLY A 53 -35.74 11.62 -35.83
C GLY A 53 -34.52 12.49 -36.17
N ALA A 54 -33.65 12.00 -37.07
CA ALA A 54 -32.44 12.67 -37.57
C ALA A 54 -31.50 13.17 -36.45
N GLN A 55 -31.18 12.29 -35.51
CA GLN A 55 -30.38 12.63 -34.32
C GLN A 55 -28.94 12.99 -34.66
N TYR A 56 -28.33 12.37 -35.67
CA TYR A 56 -26.99 12.76 -36.12
C TYR A 56 -26.96 14.20 -36.67
N ARG A 57 -27.85 14.54 -37.62
CA ARG A 57 -28.01 15.93 -38.11
C ARG A 57 -28.32 16.94 -37.01
N LYS A 58 -29.04 16.55 -35.95
CA LYS A 58 -29.28 17.40 -34.77
C LYS A 58 -28.01 17.59 -33.95
N TRP A 59 -27.35 16.50 -33.55
CA TRP A 59 -26.09 16.54 -32.79
C TRP A 59 -25.02 17.39 -33.50
N ARG A 60 -24.89 17.29 -34.83
CA ARG A 60 -23.91 18.04 -35.63
C ARG A 60 -24.12 19.56 -35.62
N THR A 61 -25.28 20.08 -35.19
CA THR A 61 -25.50 21.53 -35.02
C THR A 61 -25.26 22.05 -33.58
N THR A 62 -25.04 21.14 -32.61
CA THR A 62 -24.82 21.49 -31.19
C THR A 62 -23.47 22.19 -30.94
N ALA A 63 -23.19 22.49 -29.68
CA ALA A 63 -21.86 22.91 -29.23
C ALA A 63 -20.88 21.73 -29.08
N HIS A 64 -21.35 20.50 -28.91
CA HIS A 64 -20.50 19.31 -28.70
C HIS A 64 -19.72 18.95 -29.97
N ALA A 65 -20.41 18.92 -31.12
CA ALA A 65 -19.80 18.73 -32.45
C ALA A 65 -18.82 19.84 -32.88
N ARG A 66 -18.71 20.91 -32.09
CA ARG A 66 -17.80 22.05 -32.31
C ARG A 66 -16.88 22.30 -31.12
N ALA A 67 -16.80 21.35 -30.18
CA ALA A 67 -16.02 21.52 -28.96
C ALA A 67 -14.52 21.71 -29.28
N TYR A 68 -13.97 20.97 -30.23
CA TYR A 68 -12.58 21.11 -30.69
C TYR A 68 -12.30 22.49 -31.31
N GLU A 69 -13.20 23.01 -32.16
CA GLU A 69 -13.07 24.34 -32.78
C GLU A 69 -12.82 25.44 -31.74
N ASN A 70 -13.51 25.37 -30.60
CA ASN A 70 -13.37 26.34 -29.51
C ASN A 70 -11.94 26.43 -28.95
N LEU A 71 -11.11 25.39 -29.08
CA LEU A 71 -9.70 25.43 -28.65
C LEU A 71 -8.84 26.40 -29.48
N SER A 72 -9.32 26.80 -30.67
CA SER A 72 -8.67 27.80 -31.52
C SER A 72 -8.97 29.25 -31.10
N MET A 73 -9.93 29.46 -30.20
CA MET A 73 -10.39 30.80 -29.80
C MET A 73 -9.38 31.53 -28.90
N PRO A 74 -9.26 32.87 -28.97
CA PRO A 74 -8.39 33.65 -28.07
C PRO A 74 -8.71 33.42 -26.58
N GLU A 75 -9.98 33.27 -26.22
CA GLU A 75 -10.40 32.96 -24.84
C GLU A 75 -9.79 31.65 -24.34
N SER A 76 -9.65 30.64 -25.20
CA SER A 76 -9.05 29.35 -24.84
C SER A 76 -7.56 29.46 -24.54
N GLN A 77 -6.84 30.41 -25.15
CA GLN A 77 -5.44 30.71 -24.82
C GLN A 77 -5.34 31.37 -23.44
N GLU A 78 -6.23 32.31 -23.11
CA GLU A 78 -6.26 32.95 -21.80
C GLU A 78 -6.71 32.00 -20.68
N ILE A 79 -7.69 31.12 -20.93
CA ILE A 79 -8.09 30.03 -20.03
C ILE A 79 -6.89 29.11 -19.75
N THR A 80 -6.15 28.74 -20.79
CA THR A 80 -4.96 27.88 -20.71
C THR A 80 -3.87 28.54 -19.86
N ARG A 81 -3.57 29.83 -20.11
CA ARG A 81 -2.64 30.65 -19.32
C ARG A 81 -3.05 30.75 -17.84
N LEU A 82 -4.32 31.03 -17.55
CA LEU A 82 -4.86 31.11 -16.19
C LEU A 82 -4.90 29.74 -15.48
N SER A 83 -4.94 28.65 -16.23
CA SER A 83 -4.89 27.27 -15.72
C SER A 83 -3.44 26.76 -15.53
N GLY A 84 -2.42 27.57 -15.80
CA GLY A 84 -1.01 27.20 -15.68
C GLY A 84 -0.51 26.23 -16.76
N ILE A 85 -1.27 26.02 -17.83
CA ILE A 85 -0.91 25.12 -18.93
C ILE A 85 0.04 25.85 -19.88
N THR A 86 1.17 25.22 -20.20
CA THR A 86 2.24 25.80 -21.05
C THR A 86 2.14 25.43 -22.52
N GLU A 87 1.30 24.44 -22.87
CA GLU A 87 1.05 23.98 -24.22
C GLU A 87 -0.08 24.79 -24.89
N ALA A 88 -0.10 24.83 -26.23
CA ALA A 88 -1.23 25.41 -26.95
C ALA A 88 -2.52 24.59 -26.70
N PRO A 89 -3.72 25.20 -26.66
CA PRO A 89 -4.95 24.48 -26.28
C PRO A 89 -5.26 23.27 -27.16
N LEU A 90 -5.03 23.39 -28.48
CA LEU A 90 -5.16 22.30 -29.47
C LEU A 90 -4.16 21.15 -29.32
N LYS A 91 -3.13 21.29 -28.48
CA LYS A 91 -2.10 20.26 -28.24
C LYS A 91 -2.12 19.73 -26.81
N SER A 92 -2.70 20.46 -25.87
CA SER A 92 -2.71 20.03 -24.47
C SER A 92 -3.75 18.94 -24.23
N ARG A 93 -3.30 17.77 -23.75
CA ARG A 93 -4.18 16.65 -23.36
C ARG A 93 -5.24 17.08 -22.35
N MET A 94 -4.94 18.03 -21.46
CA MET A 94 -5.87 18.58 -20.47
C MET A 94 -7.06 19.32 -21.12
N CYS A 95 -6.82 20.02 -22.22
CA CYS A 95 -7.86 20.72 -22.97
C CYS A 95 -8.60 19.75 -23.90
N LEU A 96 -7.86 18.89 -24.61
CA LEU A 96 -8.41 17.91 -25.54
C LEU A 96 -9.36 16.92 -24.83
N GLY A 97 -9.01 16.41 -23.64
CA GLY A 97 -9.87 15.48 -22.87
C GLY A 97 -11.23 16.05 -22.42
N CYS A 98 -11.48 17.35 -22.61
CA CYS A 98 -12.79 17.98 -22.41
C CYS A 98 -13.46 18.46 -23.73
N HIS A 99 -12.77 18.32 -24.87
CA HIS A 99 -13.15 18.95 -26.15
C HIS A 99 -13.08 18.00 -27.36
N ALA A 100 -12.45 16.84 -27.25
CA ALA A 100 -12.33 15.80 -28.27
C ALA A 100 -12.45 14.40 -27.66
N THR A 101 -13.34 13.58 -28.20
CA THR A 101 -13.50 12.16 -27.83
C THR A 101 -12.21 11.36 -28.08
N ALA A 102 -11.88 10.41 -27.21
CA ALA A 102 -10.73 9.49 -27.35
C ALA A 102 -9.37 10.19 -27.57
N SER A 103 -9.20 11.38 -27.03
CA SER A 103 -7.98 12.20 -27.15
C SER A 103 -6.88 11.86 -26.13
N ASP A 104 -7.24 11.06 -25.13
CA ASP A 104 -6.37 10.43 -24.13
C ASP A 104 -6.05 8.95 -24.46
N GLU A 105 -6.83 8.32 -25.33
CA GLU A 105 -6.68 6.94 -25.82
C GLU A 105 -5.60 6.80 -26.91
N GLU A 106 -5.03 5.59 -27.03
CA GLU A 106 -3.98 5.27 -28.01
C GLU A 106 -4.50 5.23 -29.46
N ASP A 107 -3.61 5.46 -30.44
CA ASP A 107 -4.02 5.63 -31.84
C ASP A 107 -4.72 4.40 -32.43
N TRP A 108 -4.39 3.18 -31.98
CA TRP A 108 -5.03 1.94 -32.44
C TRP A 108 -6.47 1.75 -31.92
N ARG A 109 -6.89 2.51 -30.89
CA ARG A 109 -8.25 2.51 -30.37
C ARG A 109 -9.19 3.46 -31.12
N ARG A 110 -8.69 4.15 -32.15
CA ARG A 110 -9.46 5.00 -33.05
C ARG A 110 -9.44 4.36 -34.44
N ASP A 111 -10.62 4.09 -35.00
CA ASP A 111 -10.76 3.46 -36.32
C ASP A 111 -10.29 4.39 -37.45
N ASP A 112 -10.02 3.86 -38.65
CA ASP A 112 -9.47 4.63 -39.79
C ASP A 112 -10.35 5.84 -40.17
N GLY A 113 -11.65 5.80 -39.87
CA GLY A 113 -12.59 6.91 -40.07
C GLY A 113 -12.60 7.99 -38.97
N PHE A 114 -12.08 7.71 -37.77
CA PHE A 114 -12.22 8.57 -36.60
C PHE A 114 -11.33 9.83 -36.66
N ARG A 115 -11.88 11.01 -36.35
CA ARG A 115 -11.14 12.28 -36.29
C ARG A 115 -11.31 12.97 -34.94
N LEU A 116 -10.23 13.50 -34.37
CA LEU A 116 -10.28 14.27 -33.11
C LEU A 116 -10.94 15.64 -33.32
N GLU A 117 -10.86 16.13 -34.57
CA GLU A 117 -11.40 17.38 -35.06
C GLU A 117 -12.93 17.48 -34.94
N ASP A 118 -13.64 16.34 -34.99
CA ASP A 118 -15.11 16.26 -34.82
C ASP A 118 -15.58 16.52 -33.37
N GLY A 119 -14.64 16.71 -32.44
CA GLY A 119 -14.91 17.15 -31.08
C GLY A 119 -15.59 16.11 -30.19
N MET A 120 -16.65 16.51 -29.49
CA MET A 120 -17.33 15.70 -28.47
C MET A 120 -18.41 14.82 -29.11
N GLN A 121 -17.93 13.80 -29.82
CA GLN A 121 -18.69 12.81 -30.58
C GLN A 121 -19.56 11.91 -29.70
N CYS A 122 -20.54 11.23 -30.32
CA CYS A 122 -21.51 10.33 -29.67
C CYS A 122 -20.88 9.36 -28.64
N GLU A 123 -19.69 8.84 -28.95
CA GLU A 123 -18.99 7.83 -28.16
C GLU A 123 -18.38 8.36 -26.84
N MET A 124 -18.20 9.67 -26.68
CA MET A 124 -17.89 10.27 -25.36
C MET A 124 -19.04 10.05 -24.37
N CYS A 125 -20.26 9.99 -24.90
CA CYS A 125 -21.47 9.78 -24.11
C CYS A 125 -21.80 8.28 -24.00
N HIS A 126 -21.60 7.53 -25.08
CA HIS A 126 -22.12 6.17 -25.24
C HIS A 126 -21.10 5.03 -25.11
N GLY A 127 -19.79 5.33 -25.02
CA GLY A 127 -18.70 4.36 -25.06
C GLY A 127 -18.14 4.15 -26.48
N PRO A 128 -17.07 3.34 -26.66
CA PRO A 128 -16.53 2.99 -27.98
C PRO A 128 -17.53 2.15 -28.78
N GLY A 129 -17.80 2.54 -30.02
CA GLY A 129 -18.97 2.07 -30.76
C GLY A 129 -18.82 0.77 -31.55
N SER A 130 -17.60 0.26 -31.75
CA SER A 130 -17.34 -0.84 -32.70
C SER A 130 -18.20 -2.09 -32.48
N GLU A 131 -18.48 -2.44 -31.22
CA GLU A 131 -19.24 -3.64 -30.88
C GLU A 131 -20.76 -3.48 -30.94
N TYR A 132 -21.30 -2.27 -30.74
CA TYR A 132 -22.75 -2.07 -30.67
C TYR A 132 -23.36 -1.34 -31.87
N ALA A 133 -22.59 -0.54 -32.62
CA ALA A 133 -23.14 0.42 -33.58
C ALA A 133 -23.75 -0.18 -34.86
N THR A 134 -23.62 -1.50 -35.10
CA THR A 134 -24.19 -2.13 -36.29
C THR A 134 -25.70 -2.02 -36.32
N LYS A 135 -26.26 -1.91 -37.53
CA LYS A 135 -27.69 -1.72 -37.76
C LYS A 135 -28.56 -2.87 -37.24
N GLU A 136 -27.98 -4.05 -37.06
CA GLU A 136 -28.64 -5.25 -36.57
C GLU A 136 -28.75 -5.20 -35.05
N ILE A 137 -27.68 -4.77 -34.38
CA ILE A 137 -27.58 -4.67 -32.93
C ILE A 137 -28.36 -3.46 -32.41
N MET A 138 -28.24 -2.29 -33.05
CA MET A 138 -28.94 -1.06 -32.64
C MET A 138 -30.48 -1.12 -32.76
N LYS A 139 -31.04 -2.16 -33.39
CA LYS A 139 -32.50 -2.44 -33.37
C LYS A 139 -32.97 -2.98 -32.02
N ASP A 140 -32.11 -3.67 -31.28
CA ASP A 140 -32.38 -4.20 -29.95
C ASP A 140 -31.53 -3.46 -28.91
N ARG A 141 -32.18 -2.58 -28.13
CA ARG A 141 -31.53 -1.83 -27.07
C ARG A 141 -30.90 -2.74 -26.01
N GLU A 142 -31.47 -3.89 -25.71
CA GLU A 142 -30.90 -4.80 -24.71
C GLU A 142 -29.63 -5.47 -25.26
N GLN A 143 -29.63 -5.86 -26.54
CA GLN A 143 -28.44 -6.39 -27.21
C GLN A 143 -27.33 -5.34 -27.35
N ALA A 144 -27.66 -4.10 -27.71
CA ALA A 144 -26.70 -3.00 -27.78
C ALA A 144 -26.09 -2.66 -26.41
N MET A 145 -26.90 -2.59 -25.35
CA MET A 145 -26.41 -2.36 -23.98
C MET A 145 -25.54 -3.53 -23.48
N LYS A 146 -25.87 -4.79 -23.82
CA LYS A 146 -25.02 -5.97 -23.55
C LYS A 146 -23.68 -5.94 -24.28
N ARG A 147 -23.56 -5.14 -25.34
CA ARG A 147 -22.32 -4.90 -26.11
C ARG A 147 -21.67 -3.55 -25.82
N GLY A 148 -21.96 -2.96 -24.65
CA GLY A 148 -21.26 -1.79 -24.13
C GLY A 148 -21.93 -0.43 -24.38
N LEU A 149 -23.09 -0.38 -25.04
CA LEU A 149 -23.81 0.90 -25.23
C LEU A 149 -24.22 1.50 -23.88
N LEU A 150 -23.57 2.59 -23.48
CA LEU A 150 -23.90 3.31 -22.25
C LEU A 150 -25.17 4.15 -22.45
N MET A 151 -26.03 4.15 -21.44
CA MET A 151 -27.26 4.95 -21.40
C MET A 151 -27.15 6.01 -20.30
N LEU A 152 -27.03 7.27 -20.72
CA LEU A 152 -26.71 8.38 -19.83
C LEU A 152 -27.88 8.80 -18.93
N THR A 153 -27.50 9.36 -17.80
CA THR A 153 -28.32 10.18 -16.91
C THR A 153 -28.00 11.66 -17.09
N LYS A 154 -28.77 12.56 -16.44
CA LYS A 154 -28.44 13.99 -16.41
C LYS A 154 -27.16 14.29 -15.63
N ASP A 155 -26.82 13.47 -14.63
CA ASP A 155 -25.65 13.67 -13.78
C ASP A 155 -24.34 13.39 -14.53
N ASP A 156 -24.39 12.53 -15.55
CA ASP A 156 -23.25 12.28 -16.45
C ASP A 156 -22.79 13.57 -17.15
N CYS A 157 -23.73 14.41 -17.60
CA CYS A 157 -23.44 15.70 -18.23
C CYS A 157 -22.73 16.67 -17.28
N LEU A 158 -22.94 16.57 -15.97
CA LEU A 158 -22.27 17.42 -14.97
C LEU A 158 -20.77 17.16 -14.88
N ARG A 159 -20.24 16.04 -15.42
CA ARG A 159 -18.79 15.83 -15.55
C ARG A 159 -18.13 16.90 -16.43
N CYS A 160 -18.81 17.33 -17.49
CA CYS A 160 -18.31 18.37 -18.41
C CYS A 160 -18.80 19.78 -18.05
N HIS A 161 -20.02 19.91 -17.50
CA HIS A 161 -20.69 21.20 -17.28
C HIS A 161 -20.62 21.76 -15.85
N ARG A 162 -19.85 21.16 -14.93
CA ARG A 162 -19.52 21.81 -13.64
C ARG A 162 -18.74 23.12 -13.88
N PRO A 163 -18.93 24.16 -13.04
CA PRO A 163 -18.12 25.37 -13.06
C PRO A 163 -16.61 25.06 -13.04
N LYS A 164 -15.84 25.80 -13.83
CA LYS A 164 -14.38 25.68 -13.97
C LYS A 164 -13.79 27.06 -13.84
N GLY A 165 -13.15 27.35 -12.70
CA GLY A 165 -12.76 28.72 -12.32
C GLY A 165 -12.03 29.53 -13.40
N SER A 166 -11.12 28.92 -14.17
CA SER A 166 -10.45 29.60 -15.29
C SER A 166 -11.39 29.93 -16.46
N HIS A 167 -12.36 29.06 -16.76
CA HIS A 167 -13.37 29.30 -17.79
C HIS A 167 -14.36 30.37 -17.33
N ASP A 168 -14.86 30.28 -16.09
CA ASP A 168 -15.78 31.26 -15.51
C ASP A 168 -15.13 32.64 -15.33
N MET A 169 -13.79 32.69 -15.16
CA MET A 169 -13.02 33.94 -15.09
C MET A 169 -12.91 34.68 -16.44
N VAL A 170 -12.88 33.94 -17.56
CA VAL A 170 -12.69 34.48 -18.92
C VAL A 170 -14.02 34.67 -19.64
N LEU A 171 -14.94 33.71 -19.54
CA LEU A 171 -16.21 33.67 -20.26
C LEU A 171 -17.35 34.42 -19.53
N LYS A 172 -16.99 35.45 -18.75
CA LYS A 172 -17.92 36.23 -17.91
C LYS A 172 -19.06 36.83 -18.74
N GLY A 173 -20.28 36.75 -18.19
CA GLY A 173 -21.48 37.34 -18.80
C GLY A 173 -22.22 36.43 -19.79
N ARG A 174 -21.77 35.19 -20.04
CA ARG A 174 -22.57 34.19 -20.76
C ARG A 174 -23.78 33.73 -19.91
N LYS A 175 -24.89 33.38 -20.56
CA LYS A 175 -26.09 32.81 -19.90
C LYS A 175 -25.67 31.55 -19.09
N PRO A 176 -26.10 31.39 -17.83
CA PRO A 176 -25.86 30.17 -17.06
C PRO A 176 -26.33 28.92 -17.81
N PHE A 177 -25.56 27.84 -17.73
CA PHE A 177 -25.90 26.57 -18.36
C PHE A 177 -27.15 25.97 -17.73
N ASN A 178 -28.20 25.78 -18.54
CA ASN A 178 -29.44 25.13 -18.13
C ASN A 178 -29.43 23.67 -18.60
N LEU A 179 -29.21 22.75 -17.67
CA LEU A 179 -29.11 21.31 -17.95
C LEU A 179 -30.41 20.74 -18.53
N ASP A 180 -31.58 21.21 -18.10
CA ASP A 180 -32.87 20.71 -18.61
C ASP A 180 -33.13 21.18 -20.05
N GLU A 181 -32.82 22.44 -20.35
CA GLU A 181 -32.90 23.02 -21.70
C GLU A 181 -31.93 22.33 -22.66
N ALA A 182 -30.69 22.07 -22.21
CA ALA A 182 -29.67 21.37 -22.99
C ALA A 182 -30.00 19.89 -23.21
N TRP A 183 -30.51 19.18 -22.18
CA TRP A 183 -30.88 17.76 -22.26
C TRP A 183 -31.96 17.50 -23.32
N GLN A 184 -33.00 18.35 -23.37
CA GLN A 184 -34.06 18.20 -24.37
C GLN A 184 -33.56 18.43 -25.81
N ALA A 185 -32.53 19.24 -26.01
CA ALA A 185 -31.96 19.51 -27.33
C ALA A 185 -31.23 18.29 -27.95
N ILE A 186 -30.79 17.34 -27.12
CA ILE A 186 -30.05 16.12 -27.54
C ILE A 186 -30.82 14.81 -27.30
N ALA A 187 -32.08 14.88 -26.86
CA ALA A 187 -32.87 13.71 -26.52
C ALA A 187 -33.35 12.92 -27.76
N HIS A 188 -33.15 11.60 -27.76
CA HIS A 188 -33.68 10.68 -28.77
C HIS A 188 -35.21 10.53 -28.67
N PRO A 189 -35.94 10.38 -29.79
CA PRO A 189 -37.39 10.31 -29.78
C PRO A 189 -37.89 8.99 -29.16
N ILE A 190 -38.75 9.09 -28.15
CA ILE A 190 -39.38 7.94 -27.51
C ILE A 190 -40.53 7.45 -28.41
N PRO A 191 -40.59 6.15 -28.78
CA PRO A 191 -41.69 5.59 -29.57
C PRO A 191 -43.06 5.85 -28.94
N LYS A 192 -44.04 6.21 -29.78
CA LYS A 192 -45.44 6.40 -29.35
C LYS A 192 -45.95 5.13 -28.67
N GLY A 193 -46.51 5.29 -27.47
CA GLY A 193 -46.84 4.19 -26.55
C GLY A 193 -46.00 4.19 -25.28
N LYS A 194 -44.68 4.42 -25.35
CA LYS A 194 -43.81 4.49 -24.14
C LYS A 194 -43.74 5.87 -23.47
N GLN A 195 -44.26 6.91 -24.12
CA GLN A 195 -44.24 8.30 -23.61
C GLN A 195 -45.04 8.46 -22.30
N ALA A 196 -46.15 7.73 -22.12
CA ALA A 196 -46.95 7.77 -20.89
C ALA A 196 -46.19 7.20 -19.66
N VAL A 197 -45.33 6.21 -19.86
CA VAL A 197 -44.53 5.58 -18.79
C VAL A 197 -43.45 6.53 -18.26
N LEU A 198 -42.86 7.34 -19.13
CA LEU A 198 -41.83 8.31 -18.74
C LEU A 198 -42.42 9.59 -18.13
N ALA A 199 -43.61 10.02 -18.55
CA ALA A 199 -44.30 11.16 -17.93
C ALA A 199 -44.67 10.91 -16.46
N ALA A 200 -44.98 9.66 -16.09
CA ALA A 200 -45.23 9.25 -14.71
C ALA A 200 -43.96 9.27 -13.82
N ALA A 201 -42.77 9.16 -14.41
CA ALA A 201 -41.49 9.16 -13.69
C ALA A 201 -40.88 10.56 -13.47
N SER A 202 -41.47 11.61 -14.07
CA SER A 202 -40.96 12.99 -14.01
C SER A 202 -41.83 13.96 -13.20
N ALA A 203 -42.89 13.49 -12.54
CA ALA A 203 -43.72 14.29 -11.66
C ALA A 203 -43.28 14.08 -10.20
N SER A 204 -42.82 15.14 -9.53
CA SER A 204 -42.43 15.07 -8.11
C SER A 204 -43.64 14.75 -7.21
N PRO A 205 -43.59 13.70 -6.37
CA PRO A 205 -44.67 13.43 -5.43
C PRO A 205 -44.67 14.46 -4.28
N PRO A 206 -45.85 14.82 -3.73
CA PRO A 206 -45.95 15.74 -2.60
C PRO A 206 -45.50 15.08 -1.28
N THR A 207 -45.10 15.90 -0.32
CA THR A 207 -44.63 15.48 1.01
C THR A 207 -45.74 14.83 1.86
N SER A 208 -45.78 13.49 1.87
CA SER A 208 -46.41 12.67 2.93
C SER A 208 -45.74 11.28 2.99
N ALA A 209 -45.87 10.56 4.11
CA ALA A 209 -45.00 9.43 4.42
C ALA A 209 -45.70 8.07 4.36
N GLN A 210 -45.00 7.05 3.83
CA GLN A 210 -44.83 5.71 4.43
C GLN A 210 -43.79 4.88 3.65
N PRO A 211 -43.17 3.86 4.25
CA PRO A 211 -42.07 3.11 3.61
C PRO A 211 -42.58 1.95 2.73
N THR A 212 -42.12 1.91 1.48
CA THR A 212 -42.15 0.72 0.63
C THR A 212 -40.75 0.12 0.51
N ALA A 213 -40.65 -1.19 0.27
CA ALA A 213 -39.38 -1.92 0.31
C ALA A 213 -38.33 -1.37 -0.69
N ALA A 214 -37.05 -1.45 -0.31
CA ALA A 214 -35.94 -0.96 -1.11
C ALA A 214 -35.81 -1.71 -2.45
N PRO A 215 -35.44 -1.02 -3.55
CA PRO A 215 -35.09 -1.69 -4.80
C PRO A 215 -33.81 -2.52 -4.60
N ALA A 216 -33.74 -3.68 -5.27
CA ALA A 216 -32.60 -4.58 -5.15
C ALA A 216 -31.29 -3.92 -5.64
N THR A 217 -30.21 -4.18 -4.91
CA THR A 217 -28.85 -3.73 -5.23
C THR A 217 -28.47 -4.12 -6.66
N PRO A 218 -27.86 -3.23 -7.46
CA PRO A 218 -27.24 -3.65 -8.72
C PRO A 218 -26.18 -4.74 -8.42
N PRO A 219 -26.06 -5.79 -9.25
CA PRO A 219 -25.09 -6.84 -9.01
C PRO A 219 -23.68 -6.24 -9.03
N ALA A 220 -22.81 -6.74 -8.15
CA ALA A 220 -21.40 -6.38 -8.17
C ALA A 220 -20.83 -6.64 -9.58
N ARG A 221 -20.03 -5.70 -10.08
CA ARG A 221 -19.24 -5.91 -11.30
C ARG A 221 -18.43 -7.20 -11.09
N PRO A 222 -18.55 -8.21 -11.95
CA PRO A 222 -17.77 -9.43 -11.78
C PRO A 222 -16.28 -9.04 -11.81
N ALA A 223 -15.51 -9.58 -10.87
CA ALA A 223 -14.07 -9.44 -10.89
C ALA A 223 -13.53 -9.88 -12.26
N PRO A 224 -12.49 -9.20 -12.80
CA PRO A 224 -11.80 -9.74 -13.97
C PRO A 224 -11.34 -11.18 -13.67
N PRO A 225 -11.32 -12.08 -14.67
CA PRO A 225 -10.85 -13.44 -14.44
C PRO A 225 -9.43 -13.38 -13.86
N LEU A 226 -9.25 -14.00 -12.70
CA LEU A 226 -7.96 -13.99 -12.01
C LEU A 226 -6.90 -14.57 -12.93
N HIS A 227 -5.96 -13.72 -13.35
CA HIS A 227 -4.65 -14.20 -13.76
C HIS A 227 -4.06 -14.88 -12.53
N VAL A 228 -3.81 -16.19 -12.64
CA VAL A 228 -3.18 -16.95 -11.56
C VAL A 228 -1.71 -16.60 -11.56
N GLU A 229 -1.37 -15.54 -10.81
CA GLU A 229 0.00 -15.12 -10.57
C GLU A 229 0.82 -16.32 -10.06
N PRO A 230 2.05 -16.51 -10.56
CA PRO A 230 2.86 -17.66 -10.20
C PRO A 230 3.33 -17.52 -8.75
N THR A 231 3.32 -18.62 -7.99
CA THR A 231 3.70 -18.61 -6.57
C THR A 231 5.20 -18.36 -6.39
N TYR A 232 5.56 -17.09 -6.23
CA TYR A 232 6.86 -16.65 -5.75
C TYR A 232 7.16 -17.22 -4.36
N LYS A 233 8.45 -17.35 -4.01
CA LYS A 233 8.89 -17.88 -2.71
C LYS A 233 8.81 -16.84 -1.61
N ASN A 234 9.24 -15.61 -1.90
CA ASN A 234 9.39 -14.53 -0.92
C ASN A 234 10.16 -15.00 0.34
N PRO A 235 11.45 -15.38 0.22
CA PRO A 235 12.27 -15.70 1.39
C PRO A 235 12.34 -14.48 2.32
N LEU A 236 11.89 -14.65 3.57
CA LEU A 236 11.85 -13.59 4.58
C LEU A 236 13.09 -13.66 5.48
N ASN A 237 13.12 -14.59 6.44
CA ASN A 237 14.25 -14.79 7.35
C ASN A 237 14.88 -16.18 7.18
N LEU A 238 16.04 -16.40 7.81
CA LEU A 238 16.85 -17.60 7.66
C LEU A 238 17.68 -17.93 8.91
N ALA A 239 17.84 -19.21 9.18
CA ALA A 239 18.56 -19.70 10.35
C ALA A 239 19.52 -20.83 9.98
N LEU A 240 20.73 -20.81 10.58
CA LEU A 240 21.65 -21.93 10.51
C LEU A 240 21.28 -22.98 11.56
N SER A 241 21.23 -24.24 11.12
CA SER A 241 21.25 -25.41 12.00
C SER A 241 22.45 -25.34 12.96
N PRO A 242 22.34 -25.86 14.21
CA PRO A 242 23.43 -25.73 15.19
C PRO A 242 24.77 -26.36 14.78
N ASP A 243 24.78 -27.36 13.89
CA ASP A 243 26.00 -27.95 13.33
C ASP A 243 26.56 -27.18 12.10
N ASN A 244 25.89 -26.10 11.69
CA ASN A 244 26.22 -25.21 10.57
C ASN A 244 26.19 -25.88 9.18
N ARG A 245 25.63 -27.08 9.02
CA ARG A 245 25.61 -27.80 7.73
C ARG A 245 24.41 -27.44 6.86
N GLU A 246 23.28 -27.16 7.48
CA GLU A 246 22.06 -26.70 6.80
C GLU A 246 21.74 -25.25 7.16
N LEU A 247 21.40 -24.46 6.14
CA LEU A 247 20.74 -23.17 6.26
C LEU A 247 19.28 -23.35 5.89
N TRP A 248 18.36 -23.08 6.82
CA TRP A 248 16.93 -23.12 6.60
C TRP A 248 16.43 -21.70 6.29
N VAL A 249 15.52 -21.56 5.32
CA VAL A 249 15.00 -20.27 4.84
C VAL A 249 13.48 -20.31 4.79
N ALA A 250 12.82 -19.33 5.42
CA ALA A 250 11.37 -19.23 5.46
C ALA A 250 10.83 -18.56 4.18
N CYS A 251 10.12 -19.32 3.35
CA CYS A 251 9.52 -18.85 2.10
C CYS A 251 8.05 -18.45 2.34
N GLU A 252 7.87 -17.21 2.81
CA GLU A 252 6.59 -16.60 3.24
C GLU A 252 5.44 -16.90 2.26
N GLN A 253 5.59 -16.57 0.97
CA GLN A 253 4.51 -16.66 -0.01
C GLN A 253 4.26 -18.10 -0.50
N ALA A 254 5.17 -19.05 -0.21
CA ALA A 254 5.07 -20.44 -0.63
C ALA A 254 4.60 -21.41 0.46
N GLY A 255 4.54 -20.98 1.73
CA GLY A 255 4.20 -21.87 2.86
C GLY A 255 5.27 -22.93 3.14
N THR A 256 6.53 -22.66 2.81
CA THR A 256 7.62 -23.64 2.88
C THR A 256 8.84 -23.17 3.65
N ILE A 257 9.59 -24.14 4.16
CA ILE A 257 11.02 -23.98 4.48
C ILE A 257 11.83 -24.57 3.33
N ALA A 258 12.74 -23.78 2.77
CA ALA A 258 13.76 -24.25 1.85
C ALA A 258 15.07 -24.52 2.61
N VAL A 259 15.71 -25.65 2.35
CA VAL A 259 16.94 -26.08 3.03
C VAL A 259 18.11 -26.04 2.05
N VAL A 260 19.18 -25.34 2.42
CA VAL A 260 20.40 -25.14 1.63
C VAL A 260 21.59 -25.78 2.34
N ASP A 261 22.34 -26.63 1.64
CA ASP A 261 23.63 -27.13 2.14
C ASP A 261 24.66 -25.99 2.10
N THR A 262 25.31 -25.71 3.23
CA THR A 262 26.19 -24.55 3.40
C THR A 262 27.56 -24.71 2.71
N ALA A 263 27.98 -25.96 2.45
CA ALA A 263 29.25 -26.29 1.84
C ALA A 263 29.17 -26.32 0.31
N THR A 264 28.11 -26.90 -0.26
CA THR A 264 27.87 -26.88 -1.72
C THR A 264 27.18 -25.61 -2.19
N ARG A 265 26.49 -24.89 -1.29
CA ARG A 265 25.70 -23.68 -1.58
C ARG A 265 24.58 -23.93 -2.58
N THR A 266 23.84 -25.02 -2.38
CA THR A 266 22.71 -25.44 -3.23
C THR A 266 21.49 -25.78 -2.38
N LYS A 267 20.27 -25.45 -2.85
CA LYS A 267 19.04 -25.97 -2.23
C LYS A 267 19.04 -27.50 -2.29
N ALA A 268 19.01 -28.15 -1.14
CA ALA A 268 19.01 -29.61 -0.99
C ALA A 268 17.57 -30.16 -1.03
N LEU A 269 16.65 -29.53 -0.31
CA LEU A 269 15.23 -29.90 -0.25
C LEU A 269 14.34 -28.69 0.11
N GLU A 270 13.04 -28.92 0.11
CA GLU A 270 12.02 -27.93 0.50
C GLU A 270 10.81 -28.70 1.07
N PHE A 271 10.24 -28.22 2.19
CA PHE A 271 9.10 -28.87 2.85
C PHE A 271 8.05 -27.85 3.31
N GLN A 272 6.81 -28.32 3.47
CA GLN A 272 5.64 -27.49 3.82
C GLN A 272 5.54 -27.29 5.34
N VAL A 273 5.09 -26.10 5.74
CA VAL A 273 4.74 -25.70 7.11
C VAL A 273 3.34 -25.06 7.10
N GLY A 274 3.05 -24.05 7.94
CA GLY A 274 1.81 -23.28 7.81
C GLY A 274 1.91 -22.12 6.82
N GLY A 275 0.85 -21.33 6.71
CA GLY A 275 0.76 -20.13 5.88
C GLY A 275 1.64 -18.98 6.39
N GLN A 276 2.37 -18.34 5.45
CA GLN A 276 3.30 -17.23 5.72
C GLN A 276 4.32 -17.54 6.83
N PRO A 277 5.22 -18.53 6.62
CA PRO A 277 6.30 -18.78 7.56
C PRO A 277 7.24 -17.57 7.63
N THR A 278 7.56 -17.13 8.86
CA THR A 278 8.36 -15.92 9.11
C THR A 278 9.74 -16.25 9.66
N GLU A 279 9.81 -16.83 10.87
CA GLU A 279 11.06 -17.02 11.62
C GLU A 279 11.32 -18.48 12.02
N ILE A 280 12.59 -18.85 12.27
CA ILE A 280 13.05 -20.24 12.47
C ILE A 280 13.96 -20.36 13.71
N ALA A 281 13.47 -20.98 14.79
CA ALA A 281 14.24 -21.21 16.01
C ALA A 281 14.57 -22.70 16.24
N PHE A 282 15.86 -23.06 16.27
CA PHE A 282 16.32 -24.40 16.63
C PHE A 282 16.40 -24.60 18.15
N THR A 283 16.19 -25.83 18.63
CA THR A 283 16.52 -26.19 20.02
C THR A 283 18.05 -26.27 20.24
N PRO A 284 18.55 -26.01 21.46
CA PRO A 284 19.99 -26.11 21.76
C PRO A 284 20.63 -27.49 21.54
N ASP A 285 19.83 -28.57 21.45
CA ASP A 285 20.27 -29.92 21.11
C ASP A 285 20.24 -30.23 19.60
N GLY A 286 19.77 -29.28 18.77
CA GLY A 286 19.67 -29.41 17.31
C GLY A 286 18.61 -30.39 16.81
N ARG A 287 17.72 -30.89 17.68
CA ARG A 287 16.78 -31.97 17.31
C ARG A 287 15.42 -31.46 16.82
N ARG A 288 14.96 -30.31 17.31
CA ARG A 288 13.71 -29.68 16.88
C ARG A 288 13.99 -28.28 16.33
N ALA A 289 13.14 -27.84 15.42
CA ALA A 289 13.01 -26.45 15.02
C ALA A 289 11.55 -26.00 15.20
N PHE A 290 11.36 -24.70 15.42
CA PHE A 290 10.06 -24.05 15.52
C PHE A 290 9.96 -23.01 14.42
N VAL A 291 8.84 -23.01 13.70
CA VAL A 291 8.57 -22.08 12.58
C VAL A 291 7.26 -21.36 12.86
N SER A 292 7.30 -20.03 12.98
CA SER A 292 6.11 -19.19 13.10
C SER A 292 5.38 -19.05 11.77
N ASN A 293 4.07 -19.27 11.77
CA ASN A 293 3.20 -19.23 10.58
C ASN A 293 2.22 -18.04 10.71
N ARG A 294 2.59 -16.89 10.15
CA ARG A 294 1.92 -15.59 10.39
C ARG A 294 0.46 -15.55 9.93
N LEU A 295 0.10 -16.28 8.88
CA LEU A 295 -1.26 -16.28 8.32
C LEU A 295 -2.21 -17.20 9.10
N ASP A 296 -1.65 -18.24 9.71
CA ASP A 296 -2.39 -19.32 10.38
C ASP A 296 -2.53 -19.08 11.90
N ASP A 297 -1.87 -18.04 12.44
CA ASP A 297 -1.77 -17.73 13.87
C ASP A 297 -1.23 -18.92 14.72
N THR A 298 -0.25 -19.68 14.16
CA THR A 298 0.35 -20.89 14.74
C THR A 298 1.89 -20.93 14.70
N VAL A 299 2.49 -21.90 15.40
CA VAL A 299 3.89 -22.33 15.24
C VAL A 299 3.96 -23.82 14.89
N SER A 300 4.67 -24.18 13.82
CA SER A 300 4.99 -25.57 13.46
C SER A 300 6.22 -26.09 14.19
N VAL A 301 6.16 -27.33 14.69
CA VAL A 301 7.27 -28.03 15.36
C VAL A 301 7.87 -29.06 14.42
N VAL A 302 9.09 -28.84 13.94
CA VAL A 302 9.76 -29.66 12.93
C VAL A 302 10.82 -30.56 13.58
N ASP A 303 10.87 -31.84 13.21
CA ASP A 303 12.02 -32.70 13.49
C ASP A 303 13.14 -32.45 12.47
N VAL A 304 14.33 -32.09 12.95
CA VAL A 304 15.44 -31.60 12.12
C VAL A 304 16.10 -32.74 11.32
N ALA A 305 16.01 -33.98 11.78
CA ALA A 305 16.64 -35.13 11.13
C ALA A 305 15.79 -35.73 9.99
N THR A 306 14.49 -35.41 9.94
CA THR A 306 13.53 -35.92 8.95
C THR A 306 12.87 -34.83 8.12
N HIS A 307 13.02 -33.55 8.50
CA HIS A 307 12.39 -32.38 7.89
C HIS A 307 10.85 -32.48 7.85
N GLN A 308 10.25 -33.06 8.90
CA GLN A 308 8.80 -33.26 9.03
C GLN A 308 8.20 -32.43 10.16
N VAL A 309 7.05 -31.81 9.91
CA VAL A 309 6.21 -31.20 10.96
C VAL A 309 5.61 -32.32 11.82
N THR A 310 5.94 -32.29 13.11
CA THR A 310 5.54 -33.29 14.12
C THR A 310 4.38 -32.83 15.00
N ALA A 311 4.20 -31.52 15.15
CA ALA A 311 3.08 -30.88 15.83
C ALA A 311 2.89 -29.44 15.34
N THR A 312 1.73 -28.86 15.64
CA THR A 312 1.43 -27.43 15.47
C THR A 312 0.90 -26.89 16.79
N ILE A 313 1.28 -25.66 17.15
CA ILE A 313 0.94 -24.98 18.40
C ILE A 313 0.12 -23.74 18.03
N GLU A 314 -1.08 -23.59 18.60
CA GLU A 314 -1.87 -22.35 18.53
C GLU A 314 -1.25 -21.29 19.45
N VAL A 315 -1.12 -20.04 18.99
CA VAL A 315 -0.41 -18.97 19.72
C VAL A 315 -1.26 -17.70 19.85
N GLY A 316 -0.78 -16.55 19.39
CA GLY A 316 -1.55 -15.33 19.24
C GLY A 316 -1.36 -14.72 17.85
N ASP A 317 -2.15 -13.70 17.56
CA ASP A 317 -2.35 -13.13 16.23
C ASP A 317 -1.06 -12.55 15.59
N GLU A 318 -0.78 -12.95 14.35
CA GLU A 318 0.45 -12.71 13.58
C GLU A 318 1.74 -13.10 14.33
N PRO A 319 2.04 -14.39 14.50
CA PRO A 319 3.33 -14.82 15.03
C PRO A 319 4.46 -14.44 14.06
N HIS A 320 5.37 -13.58 14.50
CA HIS A 320 6.56 -13.16 13.77
C HIS A 320 7.82 -13.81 14.36
N GLY A 321 8.63 -13.09 15.14
CA GLY A 321 9.85 -13.64 15.73
C GLY A 321 9.61 -14.81 16.69
N VAL A 322 10.45 -15.84 16.60
CA VAL A 322 10.47 -16.98 17.54
C VAL A 322 11.86 -17.22 18.12
N LEU A 323 11.96 -17.57 19.40
CA LEU A 323 13.24 -17.87 20.05
C LEU A 323 13.11 -18.91 21.16
N VAL A 324 14.00 -19.91 21.16
CA VAL A 324 14.13 -20.92 22.22
C VAL A 324 15.16 -20.44 23.25
N ASP A 325 14.88 -20.60 24.55
CA ASP A 325 15.83 -20.23 25.60
C ASP A 325 17.07 -21.14 25.65
N ARG A 326 18.14 -20.65 26.30
CA ARG A 326 19.44 -21.34 26.41
C ARG A 326 19.34 -22.72 27.07
N GLU A 327 18.31 -22.98 27.87
CA GLU A 327 18.09 -24.24 28.57
C GLU A 327 17.19 -25.21 27.78
N GLY A 328 16.62 -24.78 26.65
CA GLY A 328 15.66 -25.56 25.86
C GLY A 328 14.31 -25.75 26.54
N LYS A 329 13.95 -24.91 27.52
CA LYS A 329 12.74 -25.04 28.34
C LYS A 329 11.55 -24.31 27.74
N HIS A 330 11.74 -23.06 27.32
CA HIS A 330 10.67 -22.24 26.75
C HIS A 330 10.98 -21.82 25.32
N LEU A 331 9.90 -21.66 24.55
CA LEU A 331 9.85 -20.93 23.29
C LEU A 331 9.07 -19.63 23.51
N TYR A 332 9.65 -18.53 23.09
CA TYR A 332 9.04 -17.20 23.06
C TYR A 332 8.56 -16.92 21.63
N VAL A 333 7.32 -16.47 21.47
CA VAL A 333 6.69 -16.21 20.16
C VAL A 333 6.09 -14.81 20.19
N LEU A 334 6.51 -13.94 19.27
CA LEU A 334 6.04 -12.56 19.18
C LEU A 334 4.73 -12.49 18.38
N ASN A 335 3.62 -12.11 19.03
CA ASN A 335 2.29 -12.02 18.42
C ASN A 335 2.04 -10.55 18.01
N THR A 336 2.35 -10.24 16.75
CA THR A 336 2.53 -8.87 16.24
C THR A 336 1.24 -8.06 16.19
N SER A 337 0.09 -8.65 15.85
CA SER A 337 -1.20 -7.94 15.69
C SER A 337 -1.89 -7.63 17.04
N ILE A 338 -1.40 -8.21 18.15
CA ILE A 338 -1.99 -8.09 19.51
C ILE A 338 -0.98 -7.67 20.60
N ASP A 339 0.15 -7.08 20.23
CA ASP A 339 1.12 -6.41 21.12
C ASP A 339 1.61 -7.28 22.33
N ASN A 340 1.85 -8.57 22.12
CA ASN A 340 2.27 -9.48 23.19
C ASN A 340 3.18 -10.64 22.75
N VAL A 341 3.68 -11.40 23.72
CA VAL A 341 4.58 -12.55 23.55
C VAL A 341 3.98 -13.77 24.23
N SER A 342 3.73 -14.84 23.47
CA SER A 342 3.40 -16.15 24.02
C SER A 342 4.67 -16.86 24.53
N VAL A 343 4.58 -17.51 25.68
CA VAL A 343 5.65 -18.32 26.27
C VAL A 343 5.16 -19.77 26.36
N ILE A 344 5.74 -20.63 25.53
CA ILE A 344 5.37 -22.05 25.40
C ILE A 344 6.38 -22.90 26.16
N ASP A 345 5.91 -23.81 27.01
CA ASP A 345 6.76 -24.85 27.62
C ASP A 345 7.06 -25.96 26.59
N LEU A 346 8.35 -26.27 26.41
CA LEU A 346 8.82 -27.17 25.35
C LEU A 346 8.82 -28.66 25.68
N ALA A 347 8.37 -29.03 26.89
CA ALA A 347 8.12 -30.42 27.29
C ALA A 347 6.66 -30.82 27.07
N SER A 348 5.72 -29.89 27.24
CA SER A 348 4.27 -30.06 27.08
C SER A 348 3.71 -29.49 25.77
N LEU A 349 4.43 -28.56 25.13
CA LEU A 349 3.99 -27.80 23.95
C LEU A 349 2.69 -27.01 24.22
N GLN A 350 2.62 -26.34 25.38
CA GLN A 350 1.47 -25.54 25.81
C GLN A 350 1.91 -24.13 26.24
N GLU A 351 1.08 -23.12 25.97
CA GLU A 351 1.33 -21.77 26.48
C GLU A 351 1.17 -21.73 28.00
N VAL A 352 2.25 -21.37 28.69
CA VAL A 352 2.28 -21.21 30.14
C VAL A 352 2.12 -19.76 30.59
N LYS A 353 2.40 -18.79 29.70
CA LYS A 353 2.20 -17.34 29.94
C LYS A 353 2.00 -16.57 28.64
N ARG A 354 1.31 -15.43 28.75
CA ARG A 354 1.33 -14.34 27.77
C ARG A 354 1.90 -13.09 28.42
N LEU A 355 2.93 -12.48 27.82
CA LEU A 355 3.61 -11.28 28.31
C LEU A 355 3.28 -10.09 27.42
N SER A 356 2.88 -8.94 27.97
CA SER A 356 2.66 -7.75 27.14
C SER A 356 3.98 -7.22 26.57
N ALA A 357 3.99 -6.88 25.28
CA ALA A 357 5.11 -6.24 24.59
C ALA A 357 4.88 -4.71 24.52
N SER A 358 5.59 -4.01 23.63
CA SER A 358 5.11 -2.74 23.09
C SER A 358 4.42 -3.03 21.75
N ARG A 359 4.30 -2.03 20.87
CA ARG A 359 3.45 -2.10 19.68
C ARG A 359 4.12 -2.77 18.50
N SER A 360 3.47 -3.78 17.92
CA SER A 360 4.02 -4.61 16.83
C SER A 360 5.41 -5.19 17.20
N PRO A 361 5.49 -6.13 18.17
CA PRO A 361 6.72 -6.85 18.45
C PRO A 361 7.16 -7.66 17.23
N TRP A 362 8.46 -7.62 16.88
CA TRP A 362 8.95 -8.06 15.58
C TRP A 362 10.09 -9.08 15.64
N ASP A 363 11.19 -8.73 16.32
CA ASP A 363 12.35 -9.60 16.51
C ASP A 363 12.81 -9.64 17.98
N LEU A 364 13.56 -10.67 18.37
CA LEU A 364 14.00 -10.92 19.73
C LEU A 364 15.37 -11.60 19.82
N ALA A 365 16.28 -11.00 20.57
CA ALA A 365 17.63 -11.52 20.77
C ALA A 365 17.91 -11.94 22.23
N LEU A 366 18.42 -13.15 22.41
CA LEU A 366 18.86 -13.71 23.69
C LEU A 366 20.30 -13.30 24.03
N SER A 367 20.53 -12.83 25.25
CA SER A 367 21.87 -12.46 25.73
C SER A 367 22.82 -13.67 25.77
N PRO A 368 24.15 -13.50 25.60
CA PRO A 368 25.08 -14.63 25.52
C PRO A 368 25.09 -15.52 26.77
N ASP A 369 24.77 -14.96 27.94
CA ASP A 369 24.63 -15.69 29.21
C ASP A 369 23.27 -16.42 29.37
N GLY A 370 22.31 -16.17 28.47
CA GLY A 370 20.97 -16.75 28.48
C GLY A 370 19.97 -16.12 29.46
N GLN A 371 20.31 -15.03 30.15
CA GLN A 371 19.48 -14.47 31.23
C GLN A 371 18.43 -13.43 30.76
N THR A 372 18.64 -12.80 29.60
CA THR A 372 17.83 -11.68 29.13
C THR A 372 17.46 -11.87 27.66
N ILE A 373 16.19 -11.73 27.32
CA ILE A 373 15.74 -11.52 25.93
C ILE A 373 15.39 -10.04 25.76
N VAL A 374 15.77 -9.45 24.63
CA VAL A 374 15.37 -8.09 24.25
C VAL A 374 14.55 -8.18 22.98
N VAL A 375 13.33 -7.63 23.01
CA VAL A 375 12.35 -7.65 21.93
C VAL A 375 12.23 -6.27 21.31
N THR A 376 12.41 -6.15 20.00
CA THR A 376 12.17 -4.93 19.22
C THR A 376 10.69 -4.77 18.90
N ASN A 377 10.25 -3.52 18.74
CA ASN A 377 8.84 -3.18 18.51
C ASN A 377 8.77 -2.13 17.39
N VAL A 378 8.17 -2.54 16.28
CA VAL A 378 8.18 -1.83 15.00
C VAL A 378 7.34 -0.56 15.05
N LEU A 379 6.19 -0.58 15.74
CA LEU A 379 5.33 0.60 15.82
C LEU A 379 5.70 1.48 17.02
N SER A 380 5.70 2.79 16.80
CA SER A 380 6.02 3.76 17.84
C SER A 380 4.91 3.82 18.91
N ARG A 381 5.28 4.20 20.15
CA ARG A 381 4.29 4.42 21.22
C ARG A 381 3.50 5.70 20.93
N TYR A 382 2.25 5.74 21.40
CA TYR A 382 1.39 6.91 21.24
C TYR A 382 1.86 8.13 22.06
N THR A 383 2.77 8.93 21.52
CA THR A 383 3.29 10.15 22.17
C THR A 383 2.29 11.32 22.17
N GLY A 384 1.24 11.27 21.36
CA GLY A 384 0.21 12.31 21.25
C GLY A 384 0.59 13.42 20.27
N ASP A 385 -0.31 14.40 20.08
CA ASP A 385 -0.15 15.43 19.04
C ASP A 385 1.18 16.21 19.19
N ARG A 386 1.80 16.45 18.04
CA ARG A 386 3.08 17.15 17.83
C ARG A 386 4.29 16.66 18.64
N ASN A 387 4.27 15.45 19.18
CA ASN A 387 5.45 14.85 19.81
C ASN A 387 6.25 13.97 18.81
N PRO A 388 7.59 13.84 18.99
CA PRO A 388 8.38 12.92 18.19
C PRO A 388 7.94 11.46 18.39
N SER A 389 8.42 10.58 17.51
CA SER A 389 8.35 9.13 17.69
C SER A 389 9.10 8.69 18.96
N LEU A 390 8.64 7.61 19.58
CA LEU A 390 9.19 6.99 20.78
C LEU A 390 8.91 5.49 20.74
N SER A 391 9.79 4.71 20.11
CA SER A 391 9.72 3.25 20.17
C SER A 391 10.22 2.73 21.53
N GLU A 392 10.13 1.41 21.73
CA GLU A 392 10.49 0.73 22.97
C GLU A 392 11.12 -0.64 22.68
N LEU A 393 12.05 -1.03 23.53
CA LEU A 393 12.57 -2.40 23.64
C LEU A 393 11.95 -3.05 24.87
N THR A 394 11.27 -4.18 24.70
CA THR A 394 10.73 -4.95 25.83
C THR A 394 11.80 -5.93 26.32
N VAL A 395 12.19 -5.85 27.59
CA VAL A 395 13.26 -6.65 28.17
C VAL A 395 12.65 -7.75 29.04
N ILE A 396 12.94 -9.02 28.73
CA ILE A 396 12.38 -10.20 29.39
C ILE A 396 13.47 -10.93 30.19
N ASP A 397 13.17 -11.24 31.45
CA ASP A 397 13.93 -12.13 32.32
C ASP A 397 13.56 -13.58 32.01
N THR A 398 14.51 -14.37 31.51
CA THR A 398 14.27 -15.73 31.01
C THR A 398 14.02 -16.72 32.15
N ALA A 399 14.79 -16.62 33.24
CA ALA A 399 14.72 -17.51 34.39
C ALA A 399 13.36 -17.47 35.10
N ARG A 400 12.65 -16.33 35.02
CA ARG A 400 11.29 -16.16 35.55
C ARG A 400 10.22 -16.10 34.46
N ALA A 401 10.59 -15.98 33.19
CA ALA A 401 9.70 -15.67 32.06
C ALA A 401 8.76 -14.49 32.39
N VAL A 402 9.31 -13.28 32.57
CA VAL A 402 8.54 -12.05 32.85
C VAL A 402 9.19 -10.84 32.17
N VAL A 403 8.40 -9.82 31.83
CA VAL A 403 8.95 -8.50 31.48
C VAL A 403 9.62 -7.91 32.71
N LYS A 404 10.92 -7.60 32.57
CA LYS A 404 11.80 -7.01 33.57
C LYS A 404 11.91 -5.51 33.42
N ASP A 405 11.96 -5.02 32.18
CA ASP A 405 12.17 -3.60 31.86
C ASP A 405 11.57 -3.23 30.49
N ARG A 406 11.45 -1.92 30.23
CA ARG A 406 10.85 -1.32 29.02
C ARG A 406 11.64 -0.07 28.62
N ILE A 407 12.66 -0.24 27.79
CA ILE A 407 13.63 0.81 27.47
C ILE A 407 13.13 1.63 26.27
N THR A 408 12.94 2.93 26.45
CA THR A 408 12.44 3.82 25.39
C THR A 408 13.53 4.31 24.44
N VAL A 409 13.26 4.29 23.14
CA VAL A 409 14.16 4.76 22.07
C VAL A 409 13.61 6.07 21.46
N PRO A 410 14.16 7.25 21.83
CA PRO A 410 13.58 8.53 21.45
C PRO A 410 13.90 8.98 20.02
N GLY A 411 12.88 9.43 19.30
CA GLY A 411 12.97 9.88 17.90
C GLY A 411 13.12 8.74 16.89
N ALA A 412 12.77 7.51 17.29
CA ALA A 412 12.87 6.31 16.47
C ALA A 412 11.52 5.59 16.32
N ASN A 413 11.41 4.84 15.22
CA ASN A 413 10.28 4.03 14.77
C ASN A 413 10.83 2.87 13.91
N LEU A 414 10.00 1.86 13.63
CA LEU A 414 10.35 0.70 12.79
C LEU A 414 11.66 0.04 13.28
N LEU A 415 11.66 -0.38 14.55
CA LEU A 415 12.74 -1.19 15.12
C LEU A 415 12.54 -2.64 14.67
N GLU A 416 13.29 -3.11 13.67
CA GLU A 416 13.22 -4.48 13.16
C GLU A 416 14.27 -5.37 13.84
N GLY A 417 15.25 -5.94 13.12
CA GLY A 417 16.16 -6.95 13.67
C GLY A 417 17.10 -6.48 14.80
N ILE A 418 17.51 -7.42 15.66
CA ILE A 418 18.37 -7.20 16.82
C ILE A 418 19.38 -8.35 17.03
N ALA A 419 20.63 -8.00 17.36
CA ALA A 419 21.69 -8.97 17.67
C ALA A 419 22.49 -8.58 18.93
N TRP A 420 22.78 -9.55 19.78
CA TRP A 420 23.70 -9.36 20.91
C TRP A 420 25.16 -9.44 20.49
N HIS A 421 25.98 -8.50 20.97
CA HIS A 421 27.43 -8.63 20.84
C HIS A 421 27.94 -9.79 21.73
N PRO A 422 28.84 -10.68 21.24
CA PRO A 422 29.26 -11.89 21.98
C PRO A 422 29.82 -11.68 23.40
N SER A 423 30.26 -10.47 23.77
CA SER A 423 30.68 -10.18 25.16
C SER A 423 29.52 -9.96 26.15
N GLY A 424 28.30 -9.74 25.67
CA GLY A 424 27.14 -9.38 26.51
C GLY A 424 27.14 -7.93 27.01
N GLU A 425 28.11 -7.08 26.63
CA GLU A 425 28.11 -5.65 27.02
C GLU A 425 26.93 -4.85 26.43
N TYR A 426 26.45 -5.23 25.25
CA TYR A 426 25.39 -4.53 24.52
C TYR A 426 24.71 -5.41 23.47
N ALA A 427 23.47 -5.04 23.12
CA ALA A 427 22.78 -5.46 21.90
C ALA A 427 22.76 -4.31 20.88
N VAL A 428 22.74 -4.65 19.60
CA VAL A 428 22.61 -3.70 18.48
C VAL A 428 21.32 -4.02 17.73
N PHE A 429 20.48 -3.03 17.46
CA PHE A 429 19.20 -3.19 16.78
C PHE A 429 19.06 -2.18 15.63
N THR A 430 18.29 -2.52 14.60
CA THR A 430 18.02 -1.58 13.50
C THR A 430 16.97 -0.54 13.89
N GLU A 431 17.06 0.66 13.31
CA GLU A 431 16.08 1.71 13.55
C GLU A 431 15.88 2.63 12.34
N LEU A 432 14.67 3.18 12.21
CA LEU A 432 14.39 4.37 11.43
C LEU A 432 14.11 5.55 12.36
N ARG A 433 14.51 6.73 11.91
CA ARG A 433 14.38 8.01 12.63
C ARG A 433 13.62 8.98 11.75
N THR A 434 12.30 8.82 11.69
CA THR A 434 11.38 9.65 10.89
C THR A 434 11.10 10.99 11.59
N LYS A 435 11.18 12.09 10.85
CA LYS A 435 10.93 13.46 11.32
C LYS A 435 9.50 13.88 10.97
N ASN A 436 8.52 13.10 11.43
CA ASN A 436 7.09 13.28 11.15
C ASN A 436 6.58 14.71 11.42
N LEU A 437 7.14 15.38 12.45
CA LEU A 437 6.83 16.76 12.83
C LEU A 437 7.36 17.84 11.87
N VAL A 438 8.32 17.48 11.00
CA VAL A 438 9.00 18.40 10.08
C VAL A 438 8.38 18.26 8.69
N PRO A 439 7.75 19.30 8.14
CA PRO A 439 7.11 19.20 6.83
C PRO A 439 8.09 18.85 5.72
N MET A 440 7.66 17.93 4.84
CA MET A 440 8.46 17.29 3.77
C MET A 440 8.79 18.21 2.58
N THR A 441 9.25 19.42 2.91
CA THR A 441 9.59 20.51 1.99
C THR A 441 11.04 20.44 1.49
N ARG A 442 11.86 19.56 2.09
CA ARG A 442 13.25 19.25 1.74
C ARG A 442 13.51 17.77 2.03
N ILE A 443 14.41 17.18 1.26
CA ILE A 443 14.76 15.74 1.29
C ILE A 443 16.28 15.52 1.24
N ASN A 444 17.06 16.57 1.52
CA ASN A 444 18.52 16.49 1.60
C ASN A 444 18.97 16.45 3.07
N HIS A 445 20.11 15.81 3.36
CA HIS A 445 20.66 15.63 4.72
C HIS A 445 19.66 15.00 5.70
N GLY A 446 18.98 13.91 5.31
CA GLY A 446 18.18 13.12 6.26
C GLY A 446 16.86 13.76 6.74
N TRP A 447 16.39 14.80 6.04
CA TRP A 447 15.33 15.71 6.50
C TRP A 447 13.96 15.04 6.75
N THR A 448 13.58 14.05 5.93
CA THR A 448 12.37 13.24 6.13
C THR A 448 12.63 12.07 7.08
N ILE A 449 13.50 11.15 6.67
CA ILE A 449 13.84 9.90 7.36
C ILE A 449 15.37 9.78 7.38
N THR A 450 15.92 9.21 8.45
CA THR A 450 17.25 8.63 8.42
C THR A 450 17.20 7.24 9.02
N ASN A 451 18.18 6.44 8.67
CA ASN A 451 18.25 5.01 8.92
C ASN A 451 19.50 4.74 9.75
N GLY A 452 19.41 3.82 10.71
CA GLY A 452 20.42 3.72 11.74
C GLY A 452 20.48 2.40 12.50
N LEU A 453 21.31 2.42 13.54
CA LEU A 453 21.45 1.38 14.54
C LEU A 453 21.36 2.01 15.92
N GLY A 454 20.55 1.42 16.78
CA GLY A 454 20.60 1.66 18.22
C GLY A 454 21.50 0.65 18.91
N LEU A 455 22.14 1.07 20.00
CA LEU A 455 22.92 0.18 20.89
C LEU A 455 22.32 0.24 22.29
N LEU A 456 21.74 -0.88 22.74
CA LEU A 456 21.29 -1.05 24.12
C LEU A 456 22.45 -1.60 24.96
N TRP A 457 22.97 -0.78 25.87
CA TRP A 457 24.03 -1.18 26.81
C TRP A 457 23.47 -1.97 28.00
N ALA A 458 24.32 -2.79 28.63
CA ALA A 458 23.96 -3.58 29.81
C ALA A 458 23.54 -2.78 31.05
N ASP A 459 23.72 -1.46 31.07
CA ASP A 459 23.21 -0.54 32.10
C ASP A 459 21.80 0.02 31.80
N GLY A 460 21.20 -0.37 30.67
CA GLY A 460 19.90 0.11 30.21
C GLY A 460 19.94 1.41 29.39
N THR A 461 21.12 2.01 29.17
CA THR A 461 21.24 3.19 28.31
C THR A 461 21.20 2.81 26.82
N VAL A 462 20.73 3.74 25.98
CA VAL A 462 20.67 3.57 24.52
C VAL A 462 21.43 4.69 23.82
N ASP A 463 22.41 4.33 22.99
CA ASP A 463 22.95 5.22 21.94
C ASP A 463 22.26 4.94 20.61
N GLN A 464 22.31 5.92 19.69
CA GLN A 464 21.77 5.82 18.34
C GLN A 464 22.77 6.40 17.34
N VAL A 465 23.00 5.70 16.23
CA VAL A 465 23.90 6.12 15.14
C VAL A 465 23.24 5.92 13.78
N LEU A 466 23.65 6.68 12.77
CA LEU A 466 23.14 6.48 11.41
C LEU A 466 23.91 5.40 10.64
N LEU A 467 23.25 4.84 9.62
CA LEU A 467 23.85 4.13 8.50
C LEU A 467 23.82 4.97 7.21
N ASP A 468 23.10 6.10 7.18
CA ASP A 468 23.17 7.08 6.09
C ASP A 468 24.46 7.92 6.12
N GLN A 469 25.06 8.13 4.95
CA GLN A 469 26.18 9.06 4.73
C GLN A 469 25.78 10.24 3.83
N ASN A 470 26.69 11.20 3.66
CA ASN A 470 26.44 12.43 2.90
C ASN A 470 26.22 12.23 1.38
N ASP A 471 26.53 11.06 0.85
CA ASP A 471 26.44 10.68 -0.57
C ASP A 471 25.61 9.39 -0.82
N ILE A 472 25.34 8.59 0.21
CA ILE A 472 24.55 7.35 0.16
C ILE A 472 23.58 7.24 1.34
N CYS A 473 22.29 6.98 1.08
CA CYS A 473 21.32 6.58 2.10
C CYS A 473 21.22 5.05 2.21
N PHE A 474 20.82 4.55 3.39
CA PHE A 474 20.64 3.14 3.70
C PHE A 474 19.21 2.85 4.20
N PRO A 475 18.17 3.07 3.36
CA PRO A 475 16.76 2.96 3.71
C PRO A 475 16.38 1.58 4.24
N ASP A 476 15.46 1.55 5.20
CA ASP A 476 14.83 0.33 5.70
C ASP A 476 15.85 -0.76 6.12
N PRO A 477 16.66 -0.50 7.17
CA PRO A 477 17.53 -1.49 7.78
C PRO A 477 16.69 -2.57 8.47
N THR A 478 16.57 -3.75 7.86
CA THR A 478 15.58 -4.77 8.29
C THR A 478 16.11 -5.78 9.28
N ASP A 479 17.37 -6.22 9.12
CA ASP A 479 17.95 -7.25 9.98
C ASP A 479 19.46 -7.05 10.16
N ILE A 480 20.02 -7.64 11.23
CA ILE A 480 21.39 -7.48 11.67
C ILE A 480 21.95 -8.79 12.25
N ALA A 481 23.09 -9.24 11.72
CA ALA A 481 23.88 -10.32 12.32
C ALA A 481 25.24 -9.78 12.78
N ILE A 482 25.75 -10.29 13.91
CA ILE A 482 27.08 -9.98 14.44
C ILE A 482 27.99 -11.19 14.23
N THR A 483 29.21 -10.97 13.72
CA THR A 483 30.17 -12.06 13.50
C THR A 483 30.59 -12.71 14.83
N PRO A 484 30.87 -14.02 14.88
CA PRO A 484 31.23 -14.71 16.13
C PRO A 484 32.48 -14.18 16.85
N ASP A 485 33.36 -13.42 16.16
CA ASP A 485 34.49 -12.70 16.75
C ASP A 485 34.11 -11.36 17.42
N GLY A 486 32.84 -10.95 17.34
CA GLY A 486 32.31 -9.67 17.82
C GLY A 486 32.76 -8.44 17.03
N ARG A 487 33.54 -8.60 15.96
CA ARG A 487 34.24 -7.49 15.30
C ARG A 487 33.36 -6.75 14.31
N LEU A 488 32.48 -7.46 13.59
CA LEU A 488 31.61 -6.88 12.58
C LEU A 488 30.14 -7.10 12.91
N ALA A 489 29.32 -6.09 12.62
CA ALA A 489 27.91 -6.30 12.33
C ALA A 489 27.69 -6.21 10.81
N VAL A 490 26.76 -7.01 10.30
CA VAL A 490 26.27 -6.96 8.92
C VAL A 490 24.76 -6.70 8.95
N VAL A 491 24.31 -5.67 8.24
CA VAL A 491 22.94 -5.14 8.31
C VAL A 491 22.35 -5.13 6.92
N THR A 492 21.11 -5.60 6.72
CA THR A 492 20.42 -5.58 5.42
C THR A 492 19.61 -4.30 5.22
N SER A 493 19.53 -3.79 3.98
CA SER A 493 18.66 -2.68 3.58
C SER A 493 17.72 -3.11 2.46
N SER A 494 16.44 -3.31 2.81
CA SER A 494 15.44 -3.92 1.92
C SER A 494 15.03 -3.04 0.74
N SER A 495 15.33 -1.73 0.79
CA SER A 495 15.00 -0.78 -0.28
C SER A 495 16.22 -0.21 -1.04
N SER A 496 17.45 -0.45 -0.57
CA SER A 496 18.67 -0.05 -1.30
C SER A 496 19.45 -1.20 -1.93
N ASP A 497 18.97 -2.44 -1.76
CA ASP A 497 19.56 -3.68 -2.27
C ASP A 497 21.01 -3.85 -1.80
N ARG A 498 21.24 -3.62 -0.50
CA ARG A 498 22.59 -3.58 0.10
C ARG A 498 22.67 -4.30 1.45
N VAL A 499 23.90 -4.69 1.78
CA VAL A 499 24.34 -4.99 3.15
C VAL A 499 25.38 -3.95 3.59
N ALA A 500 25.13 -3.27 4.71
CA ALA A 500 26.14 -2.45 5.37
C ALA A 500 27.02 -3.35 6.26
N VAL A 501 28.33 -3.11 6.26
CA VAL A 501 29.29 -3.82 7.11
C VAL A 501 29.89 -2.83 8.10
N VAL A 502 29.67 -3.05 9.40
CA VAL A 502 29.97 -2.11 10.49
C VAL A 502 31.06 -2.67 11.39
N ASP A 503 32.11 -1.88 11.63
CA ASP A 503 33.17 -2.18 12.59
C ASP A 503 32.72 -1.81 14.01
N LEU A 504 32.36 -2.82 14.80
CA LEU A 504 31.82 -2.62 16.15
C LEU A 504 32.87 -2.08 17.13
N GLN A 505 34.16 -2.34 16.90
CA GLN A 505 35.23 -1.78 17.73
C GLN A 505 35.35 -0.27 17.50
N LYS A 506 35.29 0.20 16.24
CA LYS A 506 35.29 1.63 15.92
C LYS A 506 34.02 2.32 16.40
N LEU A 507 32.85 1.72 16.16
CA LEU A 507 31.55 2.26 16.60
C LEU A 507 31.49 2.45 18.12
N THR A 508 31.87 1.43 18.89
CA THR A 508 31.87 1.54 20.35
C THR A 508 32.98 2.44 20.88
N ALA A 509 34.14 2.55 20.21
CA ALA A 509 35.17 3.53 20.57
C ALA A 509 34.72 4.99 20.33
N LEU A 510 34.02 5.26 19.22
CA LEU A 510 33.40 6.56 18.93
C LEU A 510 32.41 6.94 20.04
N LEU A 511 31.48 6.03 20.39
CA LEU A 511 30.46 6.29 21.42
C LEU A 511 31.07 6.42 22.83
N LYS A 512 32.02 5.55 23.21
CA LYS A 512 32.68 5.58 24.52
C LYS A 512 33.64 6.77 24.70
N SER A 513 34.03 7.47 23.63
CA SER A 513 34.85 8.70 23.68
C SER A 513 34.05 10.01 23.53
N ALA A 514 32.85 9.95 22.96
CA ALA A 514 31.97 11.11 22.80
C ALA A 514 31.31 11.54 24.14
N PRO A 515 31.20 12.85 24.43
CA PRO A 515 30.50 13.33 25.62
C PRO A 515 28.98 13.04 25.52
N PRO A 516 28.26 12.92 26.66
CA PRO A 516 26.84 12.57 26.67
C PRO A 516 25.93 13.48 25.83
N GLU A 517 26.28 14.76 25.66
CA GLU A 517 25.54 15.67 24.78
C GLU A 517 25.75 15.35 23.29
N GLU A 518 26.97 14.97 22.87
CA GLU A 518 27.22 14.58 21.47
C GLU A 518 26.53 13.25 21.15
N ARG A 519 26.59 12.28 22.08
CA ARG A 519 25.88 10.98 22.02
C ARG A 519 24.37 11.13 21.85
N THR A 520 23.74 12.07 22.56
CA THR A 520 22.28 12.22 22.58
C THR A 520 21.72 13.22 21.57
N ARG A 521 22.48 14.25 21.16
CA ARG A 521 21.98 15.36 20.31
C ARG A 521 22.59 15.40 18.91
N VAL A 522 23.83 14.93 18.75
CA VAL A 522 24.59 15.12 17.49
C VAL A 522 24.68 13.81 16.72
N ILE A 523 25.31 12.79 17.29
CA ILE A 523 25.59 11.50 16.64
C ILE A 523 24.33 10.83 16.02
N PRO A 524 23.15 10.81 16.70
CA PRO A 524 21.92 10.20 16.15
C PRO A 524 21.37 10.88 14.89
N ASN A 525 21.95 11.99 14.42
CA ASN A 525 21.52 12.69 13.21
C ASN A 525 22.71 13.06 12.29
N HIS A 526 23.93 12.58 12.56
CA HIS A 526 25.15 13.08 11.91
C HIS A 526 25.64 12.17 10.77
N THR A 527 25.17 12.45 9.55
CA THR A 527 25.53 11.75 8.28
C THR A 527 27.01 11.80 7.86
N GLY A 528 27.90 12.34 8.70
CA GLY A 528 29.35 12.24 8.54
C GLY A 528 30.04 11.24 9.47
N LYS A 529 29.41 10.80 10.57
CA LYS A 529 30.02 9.83 11.52
C LYS A 529 30.12 8.41 10.95
N PRO A 530 29.19 7.90 10.12
CA PRO A 530 29.25 6.50 9.69
C PRO A 530 30.46 6.18 8.81
N ALA A 531 31.10 7.18 8.19
CA ALA A 531 32.39 7.02 7.51
C ALA A 531 33.55 6.59 8.46
N GLU A 532 33.38 6.73 9.79
CA GLU A 532 34.36 6.29 10.78
C GLU A 532 34.23 4.79 11.13
N PHE A 533 33.05 4.19 10.97
CA PHE A 533 32.76 2.81 11.41
C PHE A 533 32.13 1.88 10.36
N VAL A 534 31.45 2.37 9.33
CA VAL A 534 30.98 1.56 8.21
C VAL A 534 32.16 1.27 7.27
N VAL A 535 32.48 0.00 7.11
CA VAL A 535 33.61 -0.49 6.30
C VAL A 535 33.22 -0.64 4.82
N ALA A 536 31.98 -1.04 4.54
CA ALA A 536 31.47 -1.22 3.17
C ALA A 536 29.94 -1.15 3.12
N TYR A 537 29.41 -0.83 1.94
CA TYR A 537 28.04 -1.17 1.54
C TYR A 537 28.10 -2.10 0.33
N ILE A 538 27.81 -3.38 0.56
CA ILE A 538 27.89 -4.44 -0.45
C ILE A 538 26.55 -4.50 -1.20
N PRO A 539 26.50 -4.29 -2.53
CA PRO A 539 25.28 -4.51 -3.30
C PRO A 539 24.91 -6.00 -3.32
N VAL A 540 23.62 -6.31 -3.18
CA VAL A 540 23.07 -7.69 -3.14
C VAL A 540 21.85 -7.81 -4.06
N HIS A 541 21.17 -8.95 -4.05
CA HIS A 541 19.95 -9.19 -4.83
C HIS A 541 18.73 -8.50 -4.19
N THR A 542 17.64 -8.39 -4.96
CA THR A 542 16.53 -7.45 -4.72
C THR A 542 15.82 -7.70 -3.41
N THR A 543 15.64 -6.63 -2.62
CA THR A 543 14.97 -6.64 -1.31
C THR A 543 15.56 -7.67 -0.34
N PRO A 544 16.79 -7.44 0.15
CA PRO A 544 17.34 -8.26 1.22
C PRO A 544 16.52 -8.08 2.51
N ARG A 545 16.24 -9.19 3.20
CA ARG A 545 15.49 -9.24 4.46
C ARG A 545 16.38 -9.85 5.55
N GLY A 546 16.13 -11.08 6.02
CA GLY A 546 16.94 -11.69 7.07
C GLY A 546 18.38 -12.00 6.67
N ILE A 547 19.30 -11.95 7.63
CA ILE A 547 20.74 -12.16 7.48
C ILE A 547 21.32 -13.01 8.62
N THR A 548 22.26 -13.91 8.31
CA THR A 548 22.99 -14.68 9.33
C THR A 548 24.44 -14.91 8.93
N CYS A 549 25.30 -15.23 9.90
CA CYS A 549 26.74 -15.47 9.70
C CYS A 549 27.11 -16.92 10.00
N SER A 550 28.03 -17.49 9.21
CA SER A 550 28.65 -18.79 9.52
C SER A 550 29.43 -18.74 10.85
N ALA A 551 29.51 -19.88 11.55
CA ALA A 551 30.24 -19.97 12.82
C ALA A 551 31.74 -19.64 12.74
N ASP A 552 32.35 -19.61 11.55
CA ASP A 552 33.73 -19.15 11.32
C ASP A 552 33.85 -17.63 11.03
N GLY A 553 32.73 -16.90 11.01
CA GLY A 553 32.65 -15.46 10.74
C GLY A 553 33.05 -15.03 9.33
N ALA A 554 33.20 -15.97 8.38
CA ALA A 554 33.70 -15.66 7.05
C ALA A 554 32.61 -15.46 5.99
N THR A 555 31.43 -16.03 6.21
CA THR A 555 30.31 -15.98 5.26
C THR A 555 29.10 -15.35 5.92
N ALA A 556 28.40 -14.47 5.20
CA ALA A 556 27.02 -14.11 5.52
C ALA A 556 26.06 -14.64 4.45
N PHE A 557 24.87 -15.03 4.87
CA PHE A 557 23.75 -15.47 4.03
C PHE A 557 22.61 -14.48 4.18
N VAL A 558 21.96 -14.09 3.07
CA VAL A 558 20.94 -13.04 3.05
C VAL A 558 19.72 -13.48 2.23
N ALA A 559 18.55 -13.53 2.87
CA ALA A 559 17.28 -13.79 2.19
C ALA A 559 16.97 -12.62 1.24
N SER A 560 16.79 -12.89 -0.06
CA SER A 560 16.59 -11.86 -1.09
C SER A 560 15.17 -11.96 -1.63
N LYS A 561 14.22 -11.28 -0.96
CA LYS A 561 12.77 -11.55 -1.00
C LYS A 561 12.19 -11.53 -2.41
N LEU A 562 12.54 -10.53 -3.23
CA LEU A 562 11.93 -10.36 -4.55
C LEU A 562 12.64 -11.13 -5.67
N ASP A 563 13.81 -11.72 -5.40
CA ASP A 563 14.61 -12.53 -6.33
C ASP A 563 14.62 -14.04 -5.96
N ASP A 564 13.74 -14.49 -5.05
CA ASP A 564 13.53 -15.89 -4.63
C ASP A 564 14.85 -16.68 -4.41
N SER A 565 15.79 -16.06 -3.70
CA SER A 565 17.15 -16.57 -3.55
C SER A 565 17.84 -16.16 -2.25
N VAL A 566 18.94 -16.85 -1.93
CA VAL A 566 19.87 -16.43 -0.88
C VAL A 566 21.12 -15.83 -1.52
N THR A 567 21.47 -14.60 -1.15
CA THR A 567 22.78 -14.02 -1.47
C THR A 567 23.82 -14.50 -0.48
N VAL A 568 24.98 -14.96 -0.96
CA VAL A 568 26.11 -15.41 -0.14
C VAL A 568 27.24 -14.40 -0.25
N ILE A 569 27.70 -13.86 0.88
CA ILE A 569 28.73 -12.81 0.96
C ILE A 569 29.99 -13.38 1.62
N ASP A 570 31.16 -13.15 1.03
CA ASP A 570 32.46 -13.37 1.67
C ASP A 570 32.83 -12.12 2.47
N LEU A 571 32.88 -12.24 3.80
CA LEU A 571 33.17 -11.15 4.74
C LEU A 571 34.67 -10.83 4.89
N ARG A 572 35.55 -11.65 4.30
CA ARG A 572 37.00 -11.38 4.18
C ARG A 572 37.28 -10.54 2.92
N GLN A 573 36.48 -10.73 1.87
CA GLN A 573 36.55 -9.97 0.61
C GLN A 573 35.59 -8.76 0.57
N LEU A 574 34.59 -8.72 1.46
CA LEU A 574 33.49 -7.73 1.48
C LEU A 574 32.73 -7.67 0.14
N ALA A 575 32.41 -8.85 -0.41
CA ALA A 575 31.78 -8.99 -1.72
C ALA A 575 30.83 -10.19 -1.79
N VAL A 576 29.86 -10.14 -2.71
CA VAL A 576 29.00 -11.29 -3.04
C VAL A 576 29.85 -12.40 -3.68
N ALA A 577 29.79 -13.58 -3.08
CA ALA A 577 30.53 -14.78 -3.50
C ALA A 577 29.66 -15.81 -4.24
N ALA A 578 28.34 -15.84 -4.01
CA ALA A 578 27.39 -16.67 -4.74
C ALA A 578 25.94 -16.18 -4.60
N ARG A 579 25.05 -16.70 -5.45
CA ARG A 579 23.58 -16.69 -5.28
C ARG A 579 23.10 -18.14 -5.24
N VAL A 580 22.28 -18.50 -4.26
CA VAL A 580 21.57 -19.79 -4.20
C VAL A 580 20.14 -19.56 -4.65
N ASP A 581 19.74 -20.20 -5.76
CA ASP A 581 18.37 -20.13 -6.25
C ASP A 581 17.46 -21.05 -5.43
N LEU A 582 16.33 -20.55 -4.93
CA LEU A 582 15.36 -21.34 -4.17
C LEU A 582 14.27 -21.98 -5.05
N GLY A 583 14.36 -21.84 -6.38
CA GLY A 583 13.42 -22.44 -7.33
C GLY A 583 12.07 -21.74 -7.34
N GLY A 584 12.10 -20.41 -7.37
CA GLY A 584 10.91 -19.58 -7.65
C GLY A 584 10.58 -19.48 -9.15
N PRO A 585 9.48 -18.81 -9.51
CA PRO A 585 9.14 -18.49 -10.89
C PRO A 585 10.20 -17.61 -11.55
N SER A 586 10.62 -17.96 -12.78
CA SER A 586 11.55 -17.14 -13.58
C SER A 586 10.88 -16.02 -14.37
N GLU A 587 9.54 -16.01 -14.42
CA GLU A 587 8.75 -14.92 -14.99
C GLU A 587 8.67 -13.75 -13.99
N VAL A 588 8.75 -12.51 -14.49
CA VAL A 588 8.57 -11.29 -13.69
C VAL A 588 7.31 -10.58 -14.19
N THR A 589 6.17 -10.96 -13.60
CA THR A 589 4.83 -10.50 -13.97
C THR A 589 4.65 -9.00 -13.74
N MET A 590 3.49 -8.46 -14.17
CA MET A 590 3.11 -7.07 -13.91
C MET A 590 3.10 -6.76 -12.42
N HIS A 591 2.41 -7.60 -11.63
CA HIS A 591 2.37 -7.56 -10.19
C HIS A 591 3.78 -7.56 -9.56
N ARG A 592 4.66 -8.50 -9.96
CA ARG A 592 6.03 -8.61 -9.43
C ARG A 592 6.92 -7.41 -9.78
N ARG A 593 6.68 -6.74 -10.91
CA ARG A 593 7.36 -5.46 -11.22
C ARG A 593 6.82 -4.32 -10.34
N GLY A 594 5.52 -4.28 -10.07
CA GLY A 594 4.91 -3.33 -9.14
C GLY A 594 5.42 -3.48 -7.72
N GLU A 595 5.54 -4.70 -7.22
CA GLU A 595 6.12 -5.03 -5.91
C GLU A 595 7.58 -4.55 -5.80
N ARG A 596 8.40 -4.78 -6.83
CA ARG A 596 9.78 -4.26 -6.90
C ARG A 596 9.84 -2.73 -6.92
N LEU A 597 8.88 -2.05 -7.54
CA LEU A 597 8.78 -0.58 -7.53
C LEU A 597 8.28 -0.03 -6.19
N PHE A 598 7.48 -0.79 -5.45
CA PHE A 598 7.00 -0.45 -4.11
C PHE A 598 8.14 -0.52 -3.08
N HIS A 599 8.97 -1.56 -3.14
CA HIS A 599 10.13 -1.72 -2.26
C HIS A 599 11.37 -0.92 -2.70
N SER A 600 11.57 -0.59 -3.98
CA SER A 600 12.81 0.13 -4.38
C SER A 600 12.82 1.61 -3.96
N ALA A 601 13.89 2.02 -3.28
CA ALA A 601 14.17 3.43 -3.01
C ALA A 601 14.76 4.20 -4.21
N ASP A 602 15.03 3.57 -5.38
CA ASP A 602 15.48 4.30 -6.58
C ASP A 602 14.45 5.35 -7.07
N ILE A 603 13.20 5.24 -6.60
CA ILE A 603 12.14 6.23 -6.82
C ILE A 603 12.42 7.57 -6.11
N ALA A 604 13.28 7.60 -5.08
CA ALA A 604 13.47 8.71 -4.15
C ALA A 604 14.84 9.39 -4.25
N PHE A 605 14.89 10.68 -3.90
CA PHE A 605 16.14 11.45 -3.87
C PHE A 605 17.19 10.76 -3.00
N ARG A 606 18.36 10.48 -3.61
CA ARG A 606 19.49 9.77 -2.99
C ARG A 606 19.15 8.39 -2.39
N ARG A 607 18.04 7.77 -2.82
CA ARG A 607 17.50 6.53 -2.24
C ARG A 607 17.19 6.64 -0.75
N GLN A 608 16.62 7.76 -0.29
CA GLN A 608 16.37 8.01 1.14
C GLN A 608 15.32 7.06 1.77
N PHE A 609 14.31 6.63 1.01
CA PHE A 609 13.18 5.78 1.42
C PHE A 609 12.46 5.22 0.18
N SER A 610 11.60 4.22 0.34
CA SER A 610 10.71 3.66 -0.69
C SER A 610 9.23 3.85 -0.32
N CYS A 611 8.29 3.22 -1.04
CA CYS A 611 6.90 3.17 -0.58
C CYS A 611 6.76 2.28 0.67
N SER A 612 7.52 1.18 0.76
CA SER A 612 7.46 0.27 1.92
C SER A 612 8.02 0.87 3.21
N THR A 613 8.86 1.92 3.14
CA THR A 613 9.32 2.64 4.34
C THR A 613 8.16 3.22 5.17
N CYS A 614 7.20 3.86 4.51
CA CYS A 614 6.00 4.40 5.19
C CYS A 614 4.88 3.36 5.27
N HIS A 615 4.92 2.33 4.42
CA HIS A 615 3.90 1.29 4.32
C HIS A 615 4.50 -0.12 4.47
N PRO A 616 5.07 -0.46 5.64
CA PRO A 616 5.56 -1.81 5.92
C PRO A 616 4.42 -2.81 5.75
N ASP A 617 4.66 -3.92 5.05
CA ASP A 617 3.65 -4.92 4.66
C ASP A 617 2.36 -4.32 4.04
N GLY A 618 2.51 -3.26 3.25
CA GLY A 618 1.40 -2.52 2.63
C GLY A 618 0.51 -1.78 3.63
N HIS A 619 0.96 -1.60 4.87
CA HIS A 619 0.14 -1.12 5.98
C HIS A 619 0.53 0.31 6.39
N ILE A 620 0.66 0.57 7.69
CA ILE A 620 0.93 1.89 8.27
C ILE A 620 2.15 1.81 9.20
N ASP A 621 3.07 2.77 9.05
CA ASP A 621 4.19 3.01 9.98
C ASP A 621 3.76 3.68 11.30
N ASN A 622 2.48 4.04 11.40
CA ASN A 622 1.82 4.63 12.55
C ASN A 622 2.23 6.07 12.90
N LEU A 623 2.66 6.84 11.89
CA LEU A 623 3.06 8.24 12.07
C LEU A 623 2.12 9.20 11.35
N ALA A 624 1.66 10.24 12.06
CA ALA A 624 0.98 11.37 11.44
C ALA A 624 1.99 12.32 10.78
N TYR A 625 1.83 12.58 9.49
CA TYR A 625 2.78 13.33 8.65
C TYR A 625 2.25 14.71 8.23
N SER A 626 3.11 15.73 8.23
CA SER A 626 2.80 17.03 7.61
C SER A 626 3.14 17.03 6.10
N ILE A 627 2.29 16.38 5.30
CA ILE A 627 2.43 16.16 3.84
C ILE A 627 1.44 16.95 2.98
N GLU A 628 1.67 18.26 2.91
CA GLU A 628 1.07 19.20 1.95
C GLU A 628 -0.47 19.35 1.96
N ASP A 629 -1.03 20.48 1.52
CA ASP A 629 -0.54 21.57 0.64
C ASP A 629 -0.62 22.94 1.33
N SER A 630 -0.75 22.90 2.66
CA SER A 630 -1.62 23.82 3.38
C SER A 630 -0.84 24.76 4.32
N GLY A 631 0.43 25.03 3.99
CA GLY A 631 1.38 25.75 4.83
C GLY A 631 2.21 24.82 5.72
N VAL A 632 3.36 25.33 6.18
CA VAL A 632 4.35 24.57 6.96
C VAL A 632 3.78 24.20 8.33
N GLY A 633 3.54 22.90 8.57
CA GLY A 633 3.13 22.39 9.88
C GLY A 633 1.62 22.46 10.17
N MET A 634 0.80 22.61 9.13
CA MET A 634 -0.67 22.50 9.14
C MET A 634 -1.11 21.15 8.55
N ASN A 635 -2.39 20.78 8.74
CA ASN A 635 -3.01 19.55 8.24
C ASN A 635 -2.10 18.30 8.43
N PRO A 636 -1.67 17.96 9.65
CA PRO A 636 -1.03 16.67 9.91
C PRO A 636 -2.04 15.56 9.60
N VAL A 637 -1.66 14.59 8.76
CA VAL A 637 -2.53 13.49 8.36
C VAL A 637 -1.96 12.16 8.79
N ASP A 638 -2.84 11.31 9.32
CA ASP A 638 -2.51 9.91 9.57
C ASP A 638 -2.27 9.14 8.26
N ASN A 639 -1.36 8.18 8.34
CA ASN A 639 -0.93 7.38 7.23
C ASN A 639 -1.91 6.22 6.99
N ARG A 640 -2.57 6.16 5.81
CA ARG A 640 -3.60 5.15 5.53
C ARG A 640 -3.00 3.85 5.02
N THR A 641 -3.54 2.73 5.51
CA THR A 641 -3.25 1.37 5.00
C THR A 641 -3.49 1.28 3.49
N LEU A 642 -2.68 0.48 2.79
CA LEU A 642 -2.85 0.18 1.37
C LEU A 642 -3.47 -1.21 1.13
N ARG A 643 -3.73 -1.96 2.20
CA ARG A 643 -4.36 -3.30 2.17
C ARG A 643 -5.79 -3.23 1.63
N GLY A 644 -6.00 -3.75 0.42
CA GLY A 644 -7.30 -3.94 -0.22
C GLY A 644 -8.03 -2.66 -0.67
N ILE A 645 -7.30 -1.60 -1.02
CA ILE A 645 -7.87 -0.25 -1.27
C ILE A 645 -8.41 0.00 -2.70
N ALA A 646 -8.39 -0.99 -3.59
CA ALA A 646 -8.64 -0.80 -5.03
C ALA A 646 -9.90 0.03 -5.36
N ASP A 647 -11.04 -0.29 -4.71
CA ASP A 647 -12.33 0.37 -4.94
C ASP A 647 -12.61 1.54 -3.99
N THR A 648 -11.68 1.90 -3.08
CA THR A 648 -11.91 2.87 -2.00
C THR A 648 -11.46 4.30 -2.36
N ALA A 649 -11.74 4.73 -3.59
CA ALA A 649 -11.50 6.11 -4.03
C ALA A 649 -12.52 7.06 -3.36
N PRO A 650 -12.13 8.28 -2.95
CA PRO A 650 -10.88 8.99 -3.24
C PRO A 650 -9.70 8.72 -2.28
N PHE A 651 -8.47 8.87 -2.80
CA PHE A 651 -7.22 8.51 -2.13
C PHE A 651 -6.51 9.69 -1.42
N LYS A 652 -7.21 10.38 -0.51
CA LYS A 652 -6.65 11.24 0.57
C LYS A 652 -7.77 11.58 1.55
N TRP A 653 -7.44 11.77 2.83
CA TRP A 653 -8.36 12.29 3.86
C TRP A 653 -9.16 13.56 3.48
N SER A 654 -8.67 14.37 2.53
CA SER A 654 -9.39 15.55 2.01
C SER A 654 -10.17 15.30 0.70
N GLY A 655 -10.32 14.04 0.25
CA GLY A 655 -11.12 13.64 -0.90
C GLY A 655 -10.63 14.08 -2.29
N VAL A 656 -9.48 14.79 -2.38
CA VAL A 656 -9.04 15.48 -3.62
C VAL A 656 -8.41 14.60 -4.71
N ASN A 657 -8.13 13.32 -4.42
CA ASN A 657 -7.35 12.42 -5.28
C ASN A 657 -8.24 11.30 -5.87
N PRO A 658 -8.79 11.43 -7.10
CA PRO A 658 -9.73 10.45 -7.66
C PRO A 658 -9.13 9.09 -8.09
N SER A 659 -7.80 8.90 -8.07
CA SER A 659 -7.18 7.62 -8.45
C SER A 659 -5.77 7.43 -7.85
N LEU A 660 -5.38 6.17 -7.65
CA LEU A 660 -4.02 5.80 -7.22
C LEU A 660 -2.95 6.27 -8.19
N LYS A 661 -3.19 6.17 -9.51
CA LYS A 661 -2.27 6.68 -10.55
C LYS A 661 -1.98 8.18 -10.38
N ARG A 662 -2.96 8.98 -9.93
CA ARG A 662 -2.76 10.42 -9.65
C ARG A 662 -2.04 10.67 -8.32
N GLN A 663 -2.26 9.83 -7.30
CA GLN A 663 -1.58 9.91 -6.01
C GLN A 663 -0.10 9.51 -6.13
N CYS A 664 0.18 8.34 -6.74
CA CYS A 664 1.51 7.74 -6.82
C CYS A 664 2.35 8.26 -8.00
N GLY A 665 1.72 8.83 -9.03
CA GLY A 665 2.41 9.41 -10.19
C GLY A 665 3.00 10.80 -9.91
N ALA A 666 2.60 11.78 -10.71
CA ALA A 666 3.18 13.13 -10.66
C ALA A 666 3.07 13.83 -9.28
N ARG A 667 2.09 13.49 -8.43
CA ARG A 667 1.99 14.07 -7.08
C ARG A 667 3.13 13.62 -6.17
N LEU A 668 3.31 12.31 -6.00
CA LEU A 668 4.45 11.72 -5.26
C LEU A 668 5.78 12.29 -5.75
N ALA A 669 5.96 12.34 -7.08
CA ALA A 669 7.18 12.82 -7.73
C ALA A 669 7.53 14.29 -7.41
N VAL A 670 6.55 15.20 -7.41
CA VAL A 670 6.79 16.63 -7.22
C VAL A 670 6.97 17.02 -5.75
N PHE A 671 6.36 16.28 -4.82
CA PHE A 671 6.23 16.71 -3.42
C PHE A 671 6.91 15.79 -2.40
N ILE A 672 7.18 14.53 -2.74
CA ILE A 672 7.73 13.54 -1.80
C ILE A 672 9.11 13.04 -2.27
N THR A 673 9.27 12.63 -3.55
CA THR A 673 10.49 11.91 -3.98
C THR A 673 11.49 12.71 -4.83
N ARG A 674 11.04 13.58 -5.75
CA ARG A 674 11.83 14.55 -6.54
C ARG A 674 13.13 14.06 -7.22
N ILE A 675 13.10 12.91 -7.91
CA ILE A 675 14.06 12.64 -9.01
C ILE A 675 13.36 12.54 -10.37
N GLN A 676 12.30 11.74 -10.48
CA GLN A 676 11.44 11.65 -11.66
C GLN A 676 10.07 11.08 -11.28
N PRO A 677 8.99 11.36 -12.04
CA PRO A 677 7.78 10.57 -11.97
C PRO A 677 8.00 9.18 -12.57
N PHE A 678 7.25 8.19 -12.10
CA PHE A 678 7.15 6.90 -12.78
C PHE A 678 6.81 7.10 -14.26
N THR A 679 7.45 6.32 -15.13
CA THR A 679 6.98 6.16 -16.52
C THR A 679 5.57 5.55 -16.52
N PRO A 680 4.78 5.69 -17.60
CA PRO A 680 3.44 5.11 -17.67
C PRO A 680 3.43 3.60 -17.32
N ALA A 681 4.34 2.81 -17.90
CA ALA A 681 4.45 1.38 -17.61
C ALA A 681 4.74 1.08 -16.12
N GLN A 682 5.67 1.81 -15.49
CA GLN A 682 5.93 1.66 -14.05
C GLN A 682 4.74 2.07 -13.18
N LEU A 683 3.95 3.06 -13.63
CA LEU A 683 2.76 3.51 -12.93
C LEU A 683 1.57 2.54 -13.09
N GLU A 684 1.51 1.82 -14.21
CA GLU A 684 0.61 0.67 -14.39
C GLU A 684 1.03 -0.51 -13.51
N ASP A 685 2.30 -0.94 -13.59
CA ASP A 685 2.87 -2.03 -12.77
C ASP A 685 2.62 -1.78 -11.26
N LEU A 686 2.97 -0.59 -10.77
CA LEU A 686 2.75 -0.21 -9.37
C LEU A 686 1.27 -0.08 -9.01
N HIS A 687 0.40 0.36 -9.94
CA HIS A 687 -1.04 0.44 -9.69
C HIS A 687 -1.68 -0.94 -9.54
N ASP A 688 -1.28 -1.90 -10.36
CA ASP A 688 -1.73 -3.29 -10.27
C ASP A 688 -1.35 -3.91 -8.93
N TYR A 689 -0.09 -3.78 -8.52
CA TYR A 689 0.37 -4.21 -7.19
C TYR A 689 -0.43 -3.54 -6.06
N LEU A 690 -0.55 -2.20 -6.05
CA LEU A 690 -1.28 -1.45 -5.02
C LEU A 690 -2.78 -1.81 -4.94
N CYS A 691 -3.40 -2.23 -6.05
CA CYS A 691 -4.77 -2.71 -6.07
C CYS A 691 -4.92 -4.16 -5.57
N SER A 692 -3.84 -4.93 -5.52
CA SER A 692 -3.85 -6.36 -5.20
C SER A 692 -3.23 -6.72 -3.85
N ILE A 693 -2.65 -5.76 -3.10
CA ILE A 693 -2.24 -5.96 -1.70
C ILE A 693 -3.45 -6.47 -0.88
N PRO A 694 -3.40 -7.68 -0.30
CA PRO A 694 -4.54 -8.25 0.41
C PRO A 694 -4.75 -7.63 1.80
N ARG A 695 -5.93 -7.86 2.39
CA ARG A 695 -6.14 -7.71 3.84
C ARG A 695 -5.80 -9.03 4.54
N PRO A 696 -5.28 -9.02 5.79
CA PRO A 696 -5.23 -10.23 6.61
C PRO A 696 -6.66 -10.73 6.90
N PRO A 697 -6.83 -12.03 7.24
CA PRO A 697 -8.09 -12.54 7.78
C PRO A 697 -8.57 -11.71 8.98
N ASN A 698 -9.88 -11.50 9.09
CA ASN A 698 -10.45 -10.83 10.27
C ASN A 698 -10.45 -11.79 11.46
N ARG A 699 -9.67 -11.48 12.50
CA ARG A 699 -9.48 -12.31 13.70
C ARG A 699 -10.64 -12.27 14.70
N TYR A 700 -11.51 -11.25 14.62
CA TYR A 700 -12.71 -11.14 15.45
C TYR A 700 -13.93 -11.84 14.84
N ARG A 701 -13.84 -12.24 13.56
CA ARG A 701 -14.88 -12.98 12.83
C ARG A 701 -14.34 -13.63 11.55
N ALA A 702 -14.33 -14.97 11.51
CA ALA A 702 -14.02 -15.71 10.28
C ALA A 702 -15.09 -15.50 9.19
N LEU A 703 -14.68 -15.58 7.92
CA LEU A 703 -15.59 -15.36 6.79
C LEU A 703 -16.75 -16.38 6.79
N GLY A 704 -17.99 -15.86 6.85
CA GLY A 704 -19.20 -16.69 6.91
C GLY A 704 -19.62 -17.10 8.34
N GLN A 705 -18.86 -16.76 9.38
CA GLN A 705 -19.24 -16.98 10.77
C GLN A 705 -20.40 -16.07 11.18
N ASP A 706 -21.30 -16.57 12.02
CA ASP A 706 -22.33 -15.76 12.69
C ASP A 706 -21.70 -14.75 13.66
N LEU A 707 -22.24 -13.53 13.70
CA LEU A 707 -21.88 -12.54 14.72
C LEU A 707 -22.26 -13.04 16.12
N THR A 708 -21.40 -12.82 17.11
CA THR A 708 -21.71 -13.05 18.53
C THR A 708 -22.86 -12.16 19.01
N GLU A 709 -23.43 -12.41 20.20
CA GLU A 709 -24.54 -11.58 20.68
C GLU A 709 -24.16 -10.11 20.83
N ALA A 710 -22.97 -9.81 21.37
CA ALA A 710 -22.44 -8.45 21.48
C ALA A 710 -22.29 -7.79 20.09
N GLN A 711 -21.69 -8.50 19.13
CA GLN A 711 -21.51 -8.03 17.76
C GLN A 711 -22.85 -7.80 17.04
N ARG A 712 -23.90 -8.61 17.30
CA ARG A 712 -25.26 -8.39 16.77
C ARG A 712 -25.93 -7.16 17.38
N ARG A 713 -25.77 -6.93 18.68
CA ARG A 713 -26.25 -5.70 19.34
C ARG A 713 -25.50 -4.48 18.79
N GLY A 714 -24.18 -4.60 18.57
CA GLY A 714 -23.35 -3.58 17.94
C GLY A 714 -23.77 -3.23 16.52
N GLN A 715 -24.10 -4.23 15.68
CA GLN A 715 -24.66 -3.99 14.35
C GLN A 715 -25.97 -3.20 14.44
N ALA A 716 -26.89 -3.62 15.31
CA ALA A 716 -28.16 -2.93 15.52
C ALA A 716 -27.98 -1.48 16.04
N ILE A 717 -26.87 -1.18 16.71
CA ILE A 717 -26.48 0.16 17.16
C ILE A 717 -25.87 0.97 16.01
N PHE A 718 -24.99 0.39 15.19
CA PHE A 718 -24.40 1.03 14.00
C PHE A 718 -25.44 1.42 12.94
N GLU A 719 -26.45 0.56 12.76
CA GLU A 719 -27.56 0.75 11.82
C GLU A 719 -28.72 1.60 12.41
N ARG A 720 -28.64 2.02 13.68
CA ARG A 720 -29.80 2.58 14.38
C ARG A 720 -30.27 3.91 13.78
N THR A 721 -31.59 4.03 13.65
CA THR A 721 -32.25 5.24 13.14
C THR A 721 -32.89 6.10 14.24
N ARG A 722 -32.82 5.65 15.50
CA ARG A 722 -33.43 6.29 16.67
C ARG A 722 -32.48 6.32 17.87
N ARG A 723 -32.63 7.36 18.69
CA ARG A 723 -32.00 7.47 20.01
C ARG A 723 -32.67 6.52 21.01
N ASN A 724 -32.04 6.31 22.16
CA ASN A 724 -32.54 5.49 23.26
C ASN A 724 -33.87 6.01 23.88
N ASP A 725 -34.20 7.30 23.69
CA ASP A 725 -35.51 7.88 24.05
C ASP A 725 -36.61 7.66 22.98
N GLY A 726 -36.27 6.99 21.87
CA GLY A 726 -37.15 6.73 20.74
C GLY A 726 -37.23 7.87 19.71
N SER A 727 -36.62 9.02 19.95
CA SER A 727 -36.55 10.13 18.98
C SER A 727 -35.74 9.75 17.74
N LEU A 728 -35.98 10.42 16.60
CA LEU A 728 -35.33 10.10 15.33
C LEU A 728 -33.91 10.70 15.29
N ILE A 729 -32.93 9.90 14.90
CA ILE A 729 -31.58 10.39 14.57
C ILE A 729 -31.62 10.92 13.12
N PRO A 730 -31.22 12.18 12.85
CA PRO A 730 -31.07 12.69 11.48
C PRO A 730 -30.10 11.84 10.66
N PRO A 731 -30.28 11.67 9.32
CA PRO A 731 -29.39 10.82 8.51
C PRO A 731 -27.90 11.09 8.72
N GLU A 732 -27.50 12.36 8.76
CA GLU A 732 -26.15 12.84 9.01
C GLU A 732 -25.55 12.42 10.37
N GLY A 733 -26.39 12.02 11.34
CA GLY A 733 -25.98 11.52 12.66
C GLY A 733 -25.95 10.00 12.77
N ARG A 734 -26.00 9.24 11.66
CA ARG A 734 -26.01 7.76 11.64
C ARG A 734 -24.73 7.20 11.03
N CYS A 735 -24.08 6.26 11.72
CA CYS A 735 -22.83 5.63 11.27
C CYS A 735 -22.97 5.04 9.85
N ALA A 736 -24.04 4.27 9.61
CA ALA A 736 -24.34 3.66 8.31
C ALA A 736 -24.65 4.64 7.16
N THR A 737 -24.72 5.96 7.38
CA THR A 737 -24.89 6.98 6.32
C THR A 737 -23.55 7.45 5.75
N CYS A 738 -22.52 7.60 6.58
CA CYS A 738 -21.14 7.85 6.12
C CYS A 738 -20.40 6.55 5.77
N HIS A 739 -20.79 5.43 6.40
CA HIS A 739 -20.16 4.11 6.25
C HIS A 739 -21.16 3.02 5.75
N PRO A 740 -21.73 3.15 4.54
CA PRO A 740 -22.59 2.13 3.96
C PRO A 740 -21.81 0.89 3.51
N ALA A 741 -22.36 -0.30 3.72
CA ALA A 741 -21.88 -1.54 3.13
C ALA A 741 -21.93 -1.50 1.58
N PRO A 742 -21.03 -2.20 0.85
CA PRO A 742 -20.08 -3.20 1.35
C PRO A 742 -18.71 -2.65 1.78
N LEU A 743 -18.32 -1.45 1.33
CA LEU A 743 -16.98 -0.89 1.60
C LEU A 743 -16.90 -0.13 2.94
N TYR A 744 -18.04 0.15 3.57
CA TYR A 744 -18.17 0.95 4.79
C TYR A 744 -17.52 2.34 4.65
N THR A 745 -17.72 2.97 3.49
CA THR A 745 -17.44 4.38 3.19
C THR A 745 -18.30 4.79 1.99
N ASP A 746 -18.81 6.03 1.96
CA ASP A 746 -19.56 6.56 0.82
C ASP A 746 -18.70 7.40 -0.16
N GLY A 747 -17.40 7.58 0.15
CA GLY A 747 -16.45 8.35 -0.66
C GLY A 747 -16.74 9.86 -0.74
N ARG A 748 -17.44 10.43 0.26
CA ARG A 748 -17.81 11.86 0.31
C ARG A 748 -17.26 12.57 1.54
N LEU A 749 -17.19 13.89 1.46
CA LEU A 749 -16.65 14.75 2.53
C LEU A 749 -17.72 15.10 3.58
N HIS A 750 -17.58 14.55 4.79
CA HIS A 750 -18.48 14.79 5.93
C HIS A 750 -17.83 15.67 7.01
N ASP A 751 -18.62 16.49 7.68
CA ASP A 751 -18.22 17.21 8.91
C ASP A 751 -18.80 16.46 10.11
N VAL A 752 -17.94 15.67 10.78
CA VAL A 752 -18.29 14.88 11.97
C VAL A 752 -17.83 15.56 13.26
N GLY A 753 -17.51 16.86 13.23
CA GLY A 753 -17.06 17.62 14.40
C GLY A 753 -15.61 17.40 14.84
N THR A 754 -14.85 16.52 14.18
CA THR A 754 -13.48 16.13 14.57
C THR A 754 -12.39 17.16 14.22
N LYS A 755 -12.76 18.35 13.73
CA LYS A 755 -11.80 19.36 13.26
C LYS A 755 -10.87 19.84 14.38
N PHE A 756 -9.56 19.73 14.17
CA PHE A 756 -8.54 20.22 15.09
C PHE A 756 -7.99 21.62 14.77
N ALA A 757 -7.25 22.20 15.72
CA ALA A 757 -6.73 23.57 15.65
C ALA A 757 -5.74 23.82 14.49
N LEU A 758 -5.14 22.76 13.95
CA LEU A 758 -4.18 22.80 12.84
C LEU A 758 -4.79 22.37 11.50
N ASP A 759 -6.08 22.06 11.48
CA ASP A 759 -6.82 21.72 10.28
C ASP A 759 -7.36 22.99 9.61
N ARG A 760 -7.18 23.10 8.29
CA ARG A 760 -7.84 24.15 7.49
C ARG A 760 -9.33 23.85 7.33
N ASP A 761 -9.63 22.64 6.91
CA ASP A 761 -10.98 22.16 6.63
C ASP A 761 -11.53 21.36 7.81
N GLY A 762 -12.84 21.29 7.95
CA GLY A 762 -13.52 20.43 8.94
C GLY A 762 -14.22 19.23 8.32
N LYS A 763 -13.87 18.92 7.06
CA LYS A 763 -14.56 17.92 6.25
C LYS A 763 -13.58 16.91 5.67
N PHE A 764 -13.85 15.65 5.94
CA PHE A 764 -12.93 14.55 5.64
C PHE A 764 -13.64 13.41 4.90
N ASP A 765 -12.86 12.69 4.11
CA ASP A 765 -13.22 11.42 3.48
C ASP A 765 -13.23 10.33 4.56
N PRO A 766 -14.37 9.65 4.82
CA PRO A 766 -14.47 8.64 5.86
C PRO A 766 -13.70 7.39 5.46
N PRO A 767 -12.92 6.78 6.38
CA PRO A 767 -12.18 5.56 6.08
C PRO A 767 -13.15 4.42 5.79
N HIS A 768 -12.72 3.48 4.94
CA HIS A 768 -13.37 2.17 4.88
C HIS A 768 -13.20 1.48 6.25
N LEU A 769 -14.26 0.86 6.76
CA LEU A 769 -14.18 0.18 8.07
C LEU A 769 -13.70 -1.28 7.99
N MET A 770 -13.36 -1.77 6.80
CA MET A 770 -12.85 -3.13 6.61
C MET A 770 -11.49 -3.34 7.28
N ASN A 771 -11.40 -4.32 8.17
CA ASN A 771 -10.29 -4.58 9.11
C ASN A 771 -9.89 -3.35 9.96
N ILE A 772 -10.83 -2.44 10.29
CA ILE A 772 -10.49 -1.16 10.95
C ILE A 772 -9.76 -1.34 12.29
N TYR A 773 -9.99 -2.44 13.01
CA TYR A 773 -9.32 -2.73 14.29
C TYR A 773 -7.78 -2.76 14.20
N ASP A 774 -7.24 -3.11 13.02
CA ASP A 774 -5.81 -3.25 12.72
C ASP A 774 -5.14 -1.86 12.56
N SER A 775 -5.92 -0.82 12.23
CA SER A 775 -5.39 0.48 11.77
C SER A 775 -5.27 1.56 12.86
N ALA A 776 -5.20 1.21 14.15
CA ALA A 776 -5.08 2.21 15.23
C ALA A 776 -3.74 2.97 15.10
N PRO A 777 -3.69 4.32 15.15
CA PRO A 777 -4.71 5.22 15.68
C PRO A 777 -5.72 5.67 14.62
N TYR A 778 -6.78 6.32 15.10
CA TYR A 778 -7.97 6.68 14.35
C TYR A 778 -8.13 8.19 14.22
N LEU A 779 -9.07 8.57 13.35
CA LEU A 779 -9.30 9.92 12.82
C LEU A 779 -8.20 10.39 11.86
N HIS A 780 -8.50 11.42 11.09
CA HIS A 780 -7.71 11.88 9.95
C HIS A 780 -6.28 12.32 10.28
N ASN A 781 -5.99 12.54 11.55
CA ASN A 781 -4.73 13.00 12.12
C ASN A 781 -4.12 12.02 13.16
N GLY A 782 -4.73 10.84 13.36
CA GLY A 782 -4.20 9.79 14.24
C GLY A 782 -4.28 10.12 15.73
N ILE A 783 -5.19 11.00 16.14
CA ILE A 783 -5.27 11.48 17.52
C ILE A 783 -5.99 10.51 18.48
N ALA A 784 -6.86 9.64 17.98
CA ALA A 784 -7.62 8.69 18.78
C ALA A 784 -6.91 7.32 18.84
N ARG A 785 -6.44 6.91 20.01
CA ARG A 785 -5.62 5.69 20.20
C ARG A 785 -6.43 4.40 20.17
N THR A 786 -7.74 4.51 20.39
CA THR A 786 -8.69 3.39 20.40
C THR A 786 -9.98 3.80 19.69
N LEU A 787 -10.77 2.83 19.24
CA LEU A 787 -12.11 3.09 18.70
C LEU A 787 -13.01 3.78 19.74
N GLU A 788 -12.82 3.52 21.04
CA GLU A 788 -13.59 4.17 22.11
C GLU A 788 -13.27 5.67 22.25
N GLU A 789 -12.01 6.09 22.10
CA GLU A 789 -11.61 7.51 22.22
C GLU A 789 -12.31 8.40 21.18
N ILE A 790 -12.64 7.84 20.00
CA ILE A 790 -13.40 8.54 18.93
C ILE A 790 -14.66 9.20 19.49
N TRP A 791 -15.39 8.50 20.37
CA TRP A 791 -16.66 8.97 20.92
C TRP A 791 -16.56 9.52 22.34
N THR A 792 -15.68 8.94 23.18
CA THR A 792 -15.54 9.36 24.59
C THR A 792 -14.67 10.61 24.79
N VAL A 793 -13.81 10.94 23.81
CA VAL A 793 -12.91 12.11 23.86
C VAL A 793 -13.13 13.04 22.67
N TYR A 794 -13.34 12.50 21.47
CA TYR A 794 -13.32 13.27 20.22
C TYR A 794 -14.71 13.49 19.56
N ASN A 795 -15.81 13.20 20.27
CA ASN A 795 -17.19 13.54 19.84
C ASN A 795 -17.97 14.46 20.82
N PRO A 796 -17.41 15.61 21.26
CA PRO A 796 -18.03 16.45 22.29
C PRO A 796 -19.42 17.02 21.88
N ASP A 797 -19.64 17.22 20.58
CA ASP A 797 -20.86 17.81 20.02
C ASP A 797 -21.91 16.78 19.54
N ASP A 798 -21.74 15.47 19.79
CA ASP A 798 -22.65 14.40 19.33
C ASP A 798 -22.84 14.34 17.79
N ARG A 799 -21.77 14.64 17.04
CA ARG A 799 -21.75 14.73 15.56
C ARG A 799 -21.16 13.53 14.85
N HIS A 800 -20.19 12.83 15.43
CA HIS A 800 -19.56 11.65 14.84
C HIS A 800 -20.44 10.40 15.04
N GLY A 801 -21.66 10.48 14.51
CA GLY A 801 -22.77 9.69 14.99
C GLY A 801 -23.31 10.20 16.32
N VAL A 802 -24.58 9.93 16.57
CA VAL A 802 -25.16 10.09 17.90
C VAL A 802 -24.63 8.99 18.81
N THR A 803 -23.92 9.37 19.87
CA THR A 803 -23.33 8.42 20.86
C THR A 803 -23.56 8.83 22.30
N ASN A 804 -23.87 10.11 22.58
CA ASN A 804 -23.96 10.62 23.96
C ASN A 804 -25.23 10.18 24.72
N ASP A 805 -26.13 9.41 24.08
CA ASP A 805 -27.25 8.72 24.72
C ASP A 805 -26.97 7.23 25.04
N MET A 806 -25.84 6.68 24.59
CA MET A 806 -25.49 5.26 24.75
C MET A 806 -25.05 4.91 26.17
N THR A 807 -25.33 3.69 26.60
CA THR A 807 -24.64 3.10 27.77
C THR A 807 -23.22 2.67 27.39
N LYS A 808 -22.35 2.48 28.40
CA LYS A 808 -21.01 1.90 28.19
C LYS A 808 -21.08 0.53 27.51
N ASP A 809 -22.08 -0.29 27.84
CA ASP A 809 -22.28 -1.60 27.21
C ASP A 809 -22.68 -1.48 25.74
N GLN A 810 -23.54 -0.52 25.37
CA GLN A 810 -23.88 -0.23 23.97
C GLN A 810 -22.67 0.26 23.17
N LEU A 811 -21.81 1.09 23.77
CA LEU A 811 -20.57 1.54 23.12
C LEU A 811 -19.57 0.39 22.95
N ASN A 812 -19.46 -0.51 23.94
CA ASN A 812 -18.65 -1.73 23.83
C ASN A 812 -19.17 -2.64 22.72
N ASP A 813 -20.49 -2.91 22.68
CA ASP A 813 -21.12 -3.71 21.63
C ASP A 813 -20.84 -3.14 20.23
N LEU A 814 -20.93 -1.81 20.05
CA LEU A 814 -20.58 -1.13 18.80
C LEU A 814 -19.10 -1.36 18.42
N VAL A 815 -18.17 -1.23 19.36
CA VAL A 815 -16.75 -1.51 19.12
C VAL A 815 -16.51 -2.98 18.75
N GLU A 816 -17.20 -3.92 19.40
CA GLU A 816 -17.12 -5.34 19.04
C GLU A 816 -17.67 -5.63 17.65
N TYR A 817 -18.75 -4.96 17.21
CA TYR A 817 -19.21 -5.07 15.82
C TYR A 817 -18.20 -4.49 14.82
N LEU A 818 -17.64 -3.31 15.10
CA LEU A 818 -16.66 -2.66 14.20
C LEU A 818 -15.39 -3.48 14.00
N LYS A 819 -14.99 -4.28 15.00
CA LYS A 819 -13.92 -5.27 14.85
C LYS A 819 -14.24 -6.39 13.86
N THR A 820 -15.51 -6.67 13.54
CA THR A 820 -15.92 -7.74 12.60
C THR A 820 -16.05 -7.33 11.14
N LEU A 821 -15.72 -6.06 10.84
CA LEU A 821 -15.72 -5.50 9.49
C LEU A 821 -14.39 -5.76 8.77
#